data_AF-E2A192-F1
#
_entry.id   AF-E2A192-F1
#
_cell.length_a   1.000
_cell.length_b   1.000
_cell.length_c   1.000
_cell.angle_alpha   90.00
_cell.angle_beta   90.00
_cell.angle_gamma   90.00
#
_symmetry.space_group_name_H-M   'P 1'
#
loop_
_entity.id
_entity.type
_entity.pdbx_description
1 polymer ?
#
loop_
_entity_poly.entity_id
_entity_poly.type
_entity_poly.pdbx_seq_one_letter_code
_entity_poly.pdbx_strand_id
1 'polypeptide(L)'
;MIETLEFTPVYDDITTKFLQNEFARLKDECYVDHAGATLYSDTQIRKVGADLHGSLYANPHSIGIGSSMTQDIIERMRYRILSHFNTTPDEYSVIFTSGATASLKIIAEGFRFKANENNETNRHAGNFVYVQDNHTSVLGMRDVVAARGAEVICLDHNRAFHIFSQHAISPNPDERQNSNSLFVYSAQCNFSGMKYPLEWIGDAHTGALSIVVSEPSTRWYVLLDAAGFVPTNNLDLSIFKPDFVCVSFYKMFGYPTGIGALLVKNSNSDILDKIYYGGGTVDVALSSEMFHKKRQVLHQRFEDGTVSFLSIASLQYGFEILSKLTMDQISRHVFSLAQTLHHSLLTLHHCNGKPVVKLYSDSDYENRSTQGGIVTFNLIRSNGEYVGYMEVVNMAALFKIHLRTGCFCNPGACQRHLSLSTKAILQNYEAGYTCGGTADLINGKPTGALFIYPIKSCGAYEIIDSWNLNAKGLEYDREWMIITSSGTCLTQKHHVNLCLLKPIIFKKQGIMKLTYPGMPTIQISLENIYEKSKEHPICQSRVCESKVQGIDCGSEVSEWLSLALGKPNLRLIRQNHEKQKKGLNKADLSFSNQAQYLVINEASVSWLIDKISDDTDFKKDTSIHRFRGNIIVKGCNAFDELQWEYIRIGNNNFKVNGPCTRCQMICIDQTTGKKTIEPLRTLAEKFHGKLRFGIYLTRLENTQDVLKIGDQIWYS
;
A
#
# COMPACT_ATOMS: atom_id res chain seq x y z
N MET A 1 30.74 0.60 12.25
CA MET A 1 29.70 0.93 13.25
C MET A 1 29.06 2.20 12.76
N ILE A 2 27.76 2.16 12.43
CA ILE A 2 27.01 3.40 12.18
C ILE A 2 26.69 3.93 13.58
N GLU A 3 27.35 5.01 14.00
CA GLU A 3 27.05 5.67 15.26
C GLU A 3 25.62 6.24 15.21
N THR A 4 24.87 6.10 16.29
CA THR A 4 23.57 6.75 16.43
C THR A 4 23.77 8.26 16.42
N LEU A 5 23.23 8.92 15.40
CA LEU A 5 23.28 10.37 15.29
C LEU A 5 22.40 10.99 16.40
N GLU A 6 22.99 11.74 17.33
CA GLU A 6 22.21 12.46 18.33
C GLU A 6 21.42 13.61 17.68
N PHE A 7 20.19 13.80 18.14
CA PHE A 7 19.38 14.94 17.69
C PHE A 7 20.01 16.25 18.18
N THR A 8 20.23 17.18 17.26
CA THR A 8 20.69 18.53 17.60
C THR A 8 19.49 19.47 17.72
N PRO A 9 19.20 20.02 18.92
CA PRO A 9 18.11 20.97 19.09
C PRO A 9 18.29 22.21 18.21
N VAL A 10 17.28 22.50 17.40
CA VAL A 10 17.26 23.68 16.50
C VAL A 10 16.58 24.89 17.17
N TYR A 11 15.62 24.63 18.06
CA TYR A 11 14.89 25.66 18.79
C TYR A 11 15.56 25.94 20.13
N ASP A 12 15.53 27.20 20.55
CA ASP A 12 15.94 27.58 21.90
C ASP A 12 14.92 27.11 22.97
N ASP A 13 15.30 27.20 24.24
CA ASP A 13 14.47 26.75 25.36
C ASP A 13 13.15 27.53 25.45
N ILE A 14 13.18 28.82 25.10
CA ILE A 14 12.01 29.71 25.14
C ILE A 14 10.99 29.24 24.10
N THR A 15 11.44 29.00 22.87
CA THR A 15 10.65 28.50 21.75
C THR A 15 10.11 27.10 22.04
N THR A 16 10.94 26.22 22.58
CA THR A 16 10.53 24.86 22.96
C THR A 16 9.42 24.89 24.00
N LYS A 17 9.58 25.70 25.06
CA LYS A 17 8.55 25.87 26.09
C LYS A 17 7.27 26.50 25.56
N PHE A 18 7.38 27.47 24.65
CA PHE A 18 6.25 28.06 23.95
C PHE A 18 5.47 26.99 23.17
N LEU A 19 6.14 26.20 22.33
CA LEU A 19 5.51 25.14 21.55
C LEU A 19 4.89 24.04 22.43
N GLN A 20 5.54 23.67 23.54
CA GLN A 20 4.96 22.74 24.51
C GLN A 20 3.65 23.25 25.11
N ASN A 21 3.53 24.55 25.36
CA ASN A 21 2.28 25.14 25.84
C ASN A 21 1.21 25.16 24.74
N GLU A 22 1.58 25.53 23.51
CA GLU A 22 0.65 25.58 22.35
C GLU A 22 0.07 24.20 22.00
N PHE A 23 0.82 23.14 22.27
CA PHE A 23 0.44 21.76 21.98
C PHE A 23 0.36 20.89 23.25
N ALA A 24 0.04 21.48 24.40
CA ALA A 24 0.00 20.78 25.69
C ALA A 24 -0.93 19.54 25.72
N ARG A 25 -1.92 19.49 24.81
CA ARG A 25 -2.81 18.34 24.62
C ARG A 25 -2.10 17.08 24.08
N LEU A 26 -0.90 17.23 23.54
CA LEU A 26 -0.04 16.11 23.12
C LEU A 26 0.81 15.57 24.26
N LYS A 27 0.57 16.00 25.51
CA LYS A 27 1.26 15.44 26.65
C LYS A 27 1.08 13.92 26.65
N ASP A 28 2.20 13.21 26.68
CA ASP A 28 2.30 11.75 26.61
C ASP A 28 1.88 11.12 25.27
N GLU A 29 1.69 11.90 24.20
CA GLU A 29 1.33 11.45 22.86
C GLU A 29 2.43 11.84 21.85
N CYS A 30 2.76 10.95 20.91
CA CYS A 30 3.70 11.21 19.82
C CYS A 30 2.95 11.21 18.49
N TYR A 31 2.59 12.40 18.01
CA TYR A 31 1.88 12.54 16.73
C TYR A 31 2.87 12.72 15.58
N VAL A 32 2.90 11.77 14.64
CA VAL A 32 3.80 11.82 13.47
C VAL A 32 3.07 11.64 12.12
N ASP A 33 1.75 11.90 12.08
CA ASP A 33 0.96 11.97 10.84
C ASP A 33 0.82 13.41 10.28
N HIS A 34 1.91 14.19 10.34
CA HIS A 34 1.90 15.56 9.82
C HIS A 34 1.78 15.64 8.29
N ALA A 35 2.12 14.56 7.56
CA ALA A 35 1.92 14.47 6.11
C ALA A 35 0.43 14.38 5.72
N GLY A 36 -0.42 13.84 6.61
CA GLY A 36 -1.87 13.85 6.47
C GLY A 36 -2.49 15.18 6.82
N ALA A 37 -2.38 15.55 8.08
CA ALA A 37 -2.85 16.80 8.62
C ALA A 37 -1.92 17.23 9.76
N THR A 38 -1.55 18.50 9.81
CA THR A 38 -0.86 19.00 10.99
C THR A 38 -1.86 19.40 12.06
N LEU A 39 -1.36 19.73 13.24
CA LEU A 39 -2.15 20.07 14.41
C LEU A 39 -2.26 21.58 14.56
N TYR A 40 -3.42 22.06 15.01
CA TYR A 40 -3.65 23.47 15.32
C TYR A 40 -3.06 23.85 16.68
N SER A 41 -2.70 25.11 16.87
CA SER A 41 -2.21 25.59 18.16
C SER A 41 -3.37 25.91 19.10
N ASP A 42 -3.13 25.85 20.41
CA ASP A 42 -4.14 26.24 21.40
C ASP A 42 -4.46 27.75 21.35
N THR A 43 -3.45 28.62 21.25
CA THR A 43 -3.66 30.06 21.11
C THR A 43 -4.45 30.38 19.83
N GLN A 44 -4.19 29.67 18.73
CA GLN A 44 -4.95 29.81 17.48
C GLN A 44 -6.45 29.60 17.71
N ILE A 45 -6.83 28.50 18.37
CA ILE A 45 -8.25 28.18 18.59
C ILE A 45 -8.91 29.17 19.56
N ARG A 46 -8.21 29.58 20.65
CA ARG A 46 -8.75 30.59 21.57
C ARG A 46 -9.01 31.91 20.86
N LYS A 47 -8.09 32.36 20.01
CA LYS A 47 -8.26 33.61 19.25
C LYS A 47 -9.39 33.51 18.23
N VAL A 48 -9.51 32.40 17.50
CA VAL A 48 -10.66 32.14 16.62
C VAL A 48 -11.97 32.23 17.41
N GLY A 49 -12.05 31.56 18.56
CA GLY A 49 -13.24 31.59 19.41
C GLY A 49 -13.60 32.99 19.89
N ALA A 50 -12.61 33.77 20.32
CA ALA A 50 -12.80 35.15 20.75
C ALA A 50 -13.27 36.06 19.60
N ASP A 51 -12.70 35.90 18.41
CA ASP A 51 -13.06 36.66 17.21
C ASP A 51 -14.50 36.37 16.78
N LEU A 52 -14.86 35.09 16.68
CA LEU A 52 -16.23 34.69 16.32
C LEU A 52 -17.27 35.10 17.37
N HIS A 53 -16.88 35.25 18.64
CA HIS A 53 -17.76 35.76 19.69
C HIS A 53 -17.94 37.28 19.64
N GLY A 54 -16.88 38.01 19.31
CA GLY A 54 -16.84 39.48 19.34
C GLY A 54 -17.19 40.16 18.01
N SER A 55 -17.11 39.45 16.89
CA SER A 55 -17.21 40.02 15.53
C SER A 55 -18.52 39.61 14.85
N LEU A 56 -19.18 40.56 14.18
CA LEU A 56 -20.33 40.29 13.31
C LEU A 56 -19.84 40.01 11.89
N TYR A 57 -19.86 38.75 11.49
CA TYR A 57 -19.62 38.36 10.10
C TYR A 57 -20.93 38.18 9.34
N ALA A 58 -21.13 38.96 8.29
CA ALA A 58 -22.22 38.77 7.34
C ALA A 58 -21.72 38.15 6.03
N ASN A 59 -22.64 37.62 5.23
CA ASN A 59 -22.32 37.12 3.89
C ASN A 59 -21.72 38.27 3.05
N PRO A 60 -20.50 38.09 2.47
CA PRO A 60 -19.77 39.15 1.75
C PRO A 60 -20.48 39.67 0.48
N HIS A 61 -21.51 38.96 0.00
CA HIS A 61 -22.30 39.40 -1.16
C HIS A 61 -23.53 40.26 -0.77
N SER A 62 -23.75 40.52 0.52
CA SER A 62 -24.90 41.33 1.00
C SER A 62 -24.61 42.83 0.96
N ILE A 63 -25.65 43.66 1.02
CA ILE A 63 -25.52 45.11 1.17
C ILE A 63 -25.52 45.46 2.66
N GLY A 64 -24.49 46.17 3.15
CA GLY A 64 -24.42 46.68 4.53
C GLY A 64 -23.03 46.59 5.17
N ILE A 65 -22.84 47.26 6.30
CA ILE A 65 -21.52 47.44 6.97
C ILE A 65 -20.88 46.09 7.33
N GLY A 66 -21.65 45.13 7.86
CA GLY A 66 -21.14 43.79 8.21
C GLY A 66 -20.68 42.97 7.01
N SER A 67 -21.20 43.25 5.81
CA SER A 67 -20.76 42.60 4.56
C SER A 67 -19.42 43.18 4.08
N SER A 68 -19.29 44.50 4.12
CA SER A 68 -18.03 45.19 3.77
C SER A 68 -16.86 44.76 4.66
N MET A 69 -17.10 44.61 5.97
CA MET A 69 -16.07 44.12 6.89
C MET A 69 -15.62 42.69 6.56
N THR A 70 -16.54 41.78 6.24
CA THR A 70 -16.20 40.42 5.81
C THR A 70 -15.38 40.44 4.52
N GLN A 71 -15.78 41.24 3.53
CA GLN A 71 -15.05 41.38 2.27
C GLN A 71 -13.62 41.89 2.49
N ASP A 72 -13.44 42.92 3.33
CA ASP A 72 -12.12 43.47 3.65
C ASP A 72 -11.22 42.44 4.34
N ILE A 73 -11.79 41.54 5.14
CA ILE A 73 -11.03 40.45 5.78
C ILE A 73 -10.59 39.41 4.74
N ILE A 74 -11.47 39.05 3.82
CA ILE A 74 -11.15 38.12 2.71
C ILE A 74 -10.02 38.70 1.86
N GLU A 75 -10.13 39.97 1.45
CA GLU A 75 -9.09 40.61 0.63
C GLU A 75 -7.76 40.70 1.38
N ARG A 76 -7.76 41.19 2.64
CA ARG A 76 -6.54 41.20 3.49
C ARG A 76 -5.89 39.83 3.60
N MET A 77 -6.70 38.76 3.67
CA MET A 77 -6.17 37.40 3.70
C MET A 77 -5.47 37.02 2.39
N ARG A 78 -6.01 37.41 1.23
CA ARG A 78 -5.31 37.22 -0.06
C ARG A 78 -3.95 37.91 -0.07
N TYR A 79 -3.88 39.18 0.36
CA TYR A 79 -2.61 39.91 0.49
C TYR A 79 -1.62 39.19 1.41
N ARG A 80 -2.10 38.69 2.56
CA ARG A 80 -1.26 37.96 3.51
C ARG A 80 -0.72 36.65 2.93
N ILE A 81 -1.54 35.92 2.19
CA ILE A 81 -1.13 34.69 1.49
C ILE A 81 -0.05 35.00 0.46
N LEU A 82 -0.24 36.03 -0.38
CA LEU A 82 0.74 36.44 -1.40
C LEU A 82 2.07 36.87 -0.76
N SER A 83 1.99 37.67 0.33
CA SER A 83 3.17 38.09 1.09
C SER A 83 3.92 36.91 1.71
N HIS A 84 3.22 35.89 2.22
CA HIS A 84 3.84 34.69 2.75
C HIS A 84 4.68 33.94 1.70
N PHE A 85 4.23 33.95 0.43
CA PHE A 85 4.95 33.35 -0.69
C PHE A 85 5.89 34.32 -1.42
N ASN A 86 6.20 35.46 -0.80
CA ASN A 86 7.07 36.51 -1.35
C ASN A 86 6.66 36.97 -2.76
N THR A 87 5.38 37.27 -2.97
CA THR A 87 4.87 37.83 -4.23
C THR A 87 3.79 38.89 -3.97
N THR A 88 3.28 39.51 -5.04
CA THR A 88 2.35 40.64 -4.99
C THR A 88 1.06 40.32 -5.76
N PRO A 89 -0.03 41.07 -5.49
CA PRO A 89 -1.27 40.97 -6.26
C PRO A 89 -1.14 41.32 -7.74
N ASP A 90 -0.08 42.04 -8.13
CA ASP A 90 0.21 42.35 -9.52
C ASP A 90 0.77 41.13 -10.27
N GLU A 91 1.51 40.27 -9.57
CA GLU A 91 2.09 39.05 -10.16
C GLU A 91 1.17 37.84 -10.05
N TYR A 92 0.52 37.62 -8.90
CA TYR A 92 -0.34 36.45 -8.65
C TYR A 92 -1.68 36.83 -8.03
N SER A 93 -2.70 36.08 -8.42
CA SER A 93 -4.03 36.08 -7.82
C SER A 93 -4.22 34.86 -6.94
N VAL A 94 -4.96 35.01 -5.84
CA VAL A 94 -5.37 33.91 -4.95
C VAL A 94 -6.81 33.55 -5.26
N ILE A 95 -7.10 32.27 -5.44
CA ILE A 95 -8.46 31.69 -5.51
C ILE A 95 -8.61 30.78 -4.29
N PHE A 96 -9.59 31.02 -3.43
CA PHE A 96 -9.86 30.13 -2.30
C PHE A 96 -10.53 28.84 -2.79
N THR A 97 -10.03 27.72 -2.31
CA THR A 97 -10.53 26.37 -2.65
C THR A 97 -10.75 25.57 -1.38
N SER A 98 -11.35 24.38 -1.45
CA SER A 98 -11.46 23.51 -0.27
C SER A 98 -10.15 22.81 0.12
N GLY A 99 -9.09 22.99 -0.67
CA GLY A 99 -7.78 22.34 -0.50
C GLY A 99 -7.05 22.17 -1.83
N ALA A 100 -5.83 21.64 -1.77
CA ALA A 100 -5.00 21.44 -2.95
C ALA A 100 -5.66 20.55 -4.02
N THR A 101 -6.41 19.52 -3.60
CA THR A 101 -7.19 18.66 -4.52
C THR A 101 -8.22 19.46 -5.33
N ALA A 102 -8.93 20.40 -4.70
CA ALA A 102 -9.88 21.25 -5.41
C ALA A 102 -9.18 22.24 -6.35
N SER A 103 -8.02 22.77 -5.95
CA SER A 103 -7.17 23.59 -6.82
C SER A 103 -6.71 22.83 -8.08
N LEU A 104 -6.23 21.59 -7.91
CA LEU A 104 -5.84 20.71 -9.03
C LEU A 104 -7.03 20.42 -9.96
N LYS A 105 -8.22 20.17 -9.39
CA LYS A 105 -9.45 19.97 -10.14
C LYS A 105 -9.83 21.20 -10.97
N ILE A 106 -9.76 22.41 -10.40
CA ILE A 106 -10.02 23.67 -11.13
C ILE A 106 -9.11 23.80 -12.34
N ILE A 107 -7.82 23.47 -12.20
CA ILE A 107 -6.88 23.51 -13.33
C ILE A 107 -7.24 22.44 -14.38
N ALA A 108 -7.53 21.21 -13.96
CA ALA A 108 -7.90 20.14 -14.89
C ALA A 108 -9.16 20.48 -15.71
N GLU A 109 -10.16 21.09 -15.06
CA GLU A 109 -11.43 21.50 -15.69
C GLU A 109 -11.34 22.84 -16.44
N GLY A 110 -10.35 23.68 -16.12
CA GLY A 110 -10.24 25.04 -16.64
C GLY A 110 -9.18 25.23 -17.72
N PHE A 111 -8.12 24.43 -17.73
CA PHE A 111 -6.98 24.66 -18.60
C PHE A 111 -7.32 24.46 -20.08
N ARG A 112 -6.93 25.42 -20.92
CA ARG A 112 -7.11 25.39 -22.38
C ARG A 112 -5.88 24.84 -23.08
N PHE A 113 -5.94 23.58 -23.50
CA PHE A 113 -4.86 22.96 -24.29
C PHE A 113 -4.78 23.53 -25.71
N LYS A 114 -5.92 23.75 -26.40
CA LYS A 114 -5.93 24.34 -27.75
C LYS A 114 -5.67 25.84 -27.73
N ALA A 115 -4.80 26.34 -28.60
CA ALA A 115 -4.55 27.77 -28.76
C ALA A 115 -5.59 28.49 -29.65
N ASN A 116 -6.17 27.80 -30.65
CA ASN A 116 -7.19 28.34 -31.57
C ASN A 116 -8.33 27.35 -31.81
N GLU A 117 -9.59 27.80 -31.67
CA GLU A 117 -10.79 26.97 -31.87
C GLU A 117 -11.08 26.64 -33.35
N ASN A 118 -10.54 27.41 -34.30
CA ASN A 118 -10.88 27.34 -35.72
C ASN A 118 -10.10 26.30 -36.56
N ASN A 119 -9.14 25.58 -35.97
CA ASN A 119 -8.37 24.55 -36.68
C ASN A 119 -8.87 23.15 -36.32
N GLU A 120 -9.91 22.70 -37.01
CA GLU A 120 -10.52 21.35 -36.86
C GLU A 120 -9.59 20.20 -37.28
N THR A 121 -8.42 20.47 -37.83
CA THR A 121 -7.52 19.46 -38.43
C THR A 121 -6.51 18.83 -37.47
N ASN A 122 -6.28 19.38 -36.27
CA ASN A 122 -5.32 18.80 -35.32
C ASN A 122 -5.97 17.73 -34.43
N ARG A 123 -5.44 16.50 -34.51
CA ARG A 123 -5.92 15.34 -33.74
C ARG A 123 -5.67 15.47 -32.23
N HIS A 124 -4.69 16.26 -31.78
CA HIS A 124 -4.34 16.44 -30.36
C HIS A 124 -4.28 17.94 -29.99
N ALA A 125 -4.78 18.27 -28.79
CA ALA A 125 -4.97 19.65 -28.34
C ALA A 125 -3.74 20.27 -27.65
N GLY A 126 -2.80 19.45 -27.18
CA GLY A 126 -1.69 19.82 -26.30
C GLY A 126 -1.35 18.65 -25.36
N ASN A 127 -0.40 18.82 -24.45
CA ASN A 127 0.11 17.72 -23.61
C ASN A 127 -0.11 17.98 -22.12
N PHE A 128 -0.53 16.96 -21.39
CA PHE A 128 -0.52 16.92 -19.92
C PHE A 128 0.57 15.96 -19.46
N VAL A 129 1.64 16.52 -18.90
CA VAL A 129 2.80 15.76 -18.44
C VAL A 129 2.87 15.82 -16.92
N TYR A 130 2.99 14.68 -16.25
CA TYR A 130 3.12 14.64 -14.80
C TYR A 130 4.15 13.61 -14.34
N VAL A 131 4.82 13.88 -13.22
CA VAL A 131 5.80 12.96 -12.62
C VAL A 131 5.10 11.80 -11.91
N GLN A 132 5.67 10.60 -11.99
CA GLN A 132 5.12 9.37 -11.41
C GLN A 132 4.81 9.50 -9.91
N ASP A 133 5.66 10.17 -9.15
CA ASP A 133 5.57 10.27 -7.68
C ASP A 133 4.68 11.44 -7.22
N ASN A 134 3.58 11.66 -7.90
CA ASN A 134 2.60 12.67 -7.52
C ASN A 134 1.49 12.13 -6.62
N HIS A 135 0.86 13.03 -5.87
CA HIS A 135 -0.35 12.73 -5.12
C HIS A 135 -1.48 12.25 -6.05
N THR A 136 -2.31 11.31 -5.57
CA THR A 136 -3.49 10.75 -6.29
C THR A 136 -4.39 11.81 -6.93
N SER A 137 -4.48 13.01 -6.36
CA SER A 137 -5.23 14.12 -6.95
C SER A 137 -4.71 14.56 -8.33
N VAL A 138 -3.41 14.46 -8.59
CA VAL A 138 -2.84 14.69 -9.93
C VAL A 138 -3.21 13.55 -10.88
N LEU A 139 -3.20 12.30 -10.41
CA LEU A 139 -3.67 11.16 -11.21
C LEU A 139 -5.15 11.31 -11.60
N GLY A 140 -5.96 11.93 -10.75
CA GLY A 140 -7.36 12.24 -11.04
C GLY A 140 -7.56 13.30 -12.12
N MET A 141 -6.54 14.10 -12.45
CA MET A 141 -6.61 15.06 -13.56
C MET A 141 -6.65 14.35 -14.92
N ARG A 142 -6.05 13.15 -15.02
CA ARG A 142 -5.84 12.44 -16.30
C ARG A 142 -7.12 12.25 -17.09
N ASP A 143 -8.18 11.76 -16.44
CA ASP A 143 -9.45 11.50 -17.11
C ASP A 143 -10.11 12.80 -17.61
N VAL A 144 -10.00 13.87 -16.81
CA VAL A 144 -10.57 15.18 -17.12
C VAL A 144 -9.84 15.84 -18.30
N VAL A 145 -8.50 15.85 -18.28
CA VAL A 145 -7.70 16.49 -19.34
C VAL A 145 -7.70 15.65 -20.63
N ALA A 146 -7.72 14.32 -20.54
CA ALA A 146 -7.85 13.44 -21.69
C ALA A 146 -9.21 13.63 -22.39
N ALA A 147 -10.30 13.77 -21.64
CA ALA A 147 -11.62 14.08 -22.19
C ALA A 147 -11.66 15.44 -22.92
N ARG A 148 -10.72 16.34 -22.62
CA ARG A 148 -10.53 17.63 -23.30
C ARG A 148 -9.52 17.59 -24.45
N GLY A 149 -9.05 16.39 -24.82
CA GLY A 149 -8.19 16.15 -25.98
C GLY A 149 -6.69 16.34 -25.74
N ALA A 150 -6.24 16.43 -24.48
CA ALA A 150 -4.82 16.47 -24.15
C ALA A 150 -4.20 15.07 -24.20
N GLU A 151 -2.97 14.97 -24.71
CA GLU A 151 -2.16 13.75 -24.59
C GLU A 151 -1.63 13.61 -23.16
N VAL A 152 -1.92 12.50 -22.48
CA VAL A 152 -1.53 12.28 -21.07
C VAL A 152 -0.24 11.47 -20.99
N ILE A 153 0.79 12.05 -20.40
CA ILE A 153 2.12 11.44 -20.30
C ILE A 153 2.55 11.37 -18.83
N CYS A 154 2.82 10.16 -18.36
CA CYS A 154 3.46 9.92 -17.07
C CYS A 154 4.97 9.87 -17.25
N LEU A 155 5.71 10.77 -16.60
CA LEU A 155 7.15 10.70 -16.52
C LEU A 155 7.59 9.85 -15.34
N ASP A 156 8.30 8.76 -15.64
CA ASP A 156 9.04 7.99 -14.65
C ASP A 156 10.01 8.90 -13.87
N HIS A 157 10.20 8.59 -12.58
CA HIS A 157 11.06 9.35 -11.68
C HIS A 157 12.47 9.60 -12.25
N ASN A 158 13.17 8.54 -12.67
CA ASN A 158 14.54 8.64 -13.16
C ASN A 158 14.58 9.35 -14.51
N ARG A 159 13.57 9.11 -15.36
CA ARG A 159 13.44 9.78 -16.65
C ARG A 159 13.26 11.29 -16.47
N ALA A 160 12.47 11.74 -15.49
CA ALA A 160 12.30 13.16 -15.19
C ALA A 160 13.64 13.81 -14.84
N PHE A 161 14.39 13.25 -13.88
CA PHE A 161 15.74 13.75 -13.55
C PHE A 161 16.68 13.76 -14.75
N HIS A 162 16.65 12.72 -15.58
CA HIS A 162 17.48 12.68 -16.78
C HIS A 162 17.15 13.82 -17.75
N ILE A 163 15.87 14.06 -18.04
CA ILE A 163 15.42 15.12 -18.95
C ILE A 163 15.88 16.49 -18.44
N PHE A 164 15.61 16.80 -17.17
CA PHE A 164 15.96 18.10 -16.59
C PHE A 164 17.46 18.27 -16.29
N SER A 165 18.24 17.18 -16.30
CA SER A 165 19.71 17.27 -16.22
C SER A 165 20.36 17.63 -17.56
N GLN A 166 19.66 17.45 -18.68
CA GLN A 166 20.14 17.84 -20.00
C GLN A 166 19.90 19.34 -20.20
N HIS A 167 20.87 20.04 -20.79
CA HIS A 167 20.67 21.44 -21.14
C HIS A 167 19.52 21.58 -22.14
N ALA A 168 18.54 22.42 -21.80
CA ALA A 168 17.39 22.68 -22.64
C ALA A 168 17.84 23.19 -24.03
N ILE A 169 17.29 22.60 -25.08
CA ILE A 169 17.39 23.17 -26.43
C ILE A 169 16.44 24.36 -26.43
N SER A 170 16.97 25.57 -26.54
CA SER A 170 16.13 26.77 -26.63
C SER A 170 15.22 26.64 -27.86
N PRO A 171 13.90 26.77 -27.70
CA PRO A 171 12.99 26.77 -28.83
C PRO A 171 13.32 27.96 -29.73
N ASN A 172 13.17 27.78 -31.04
CA ASN A 172 13.38 28.86 -31.99
C ASN A 172 12.32 29.95 -31.71
N PRO A 173 12.70 31.20 -31.36
CA PRO A 173 11.75 32.24 -30.96
C PRO A 173 10.75 32.62 -32.08
N ASP A 174 11.04 32.27 -33.34
CA ASP A 174 10.17 32.50 -34.50
C ASP A 174 9.13 31.39 -34.73
N GLU A 175 9.14 30.30 -33.95
CA GLU A 175 8.22 29.18 -34.12
C GLU A 175 6.86 29.46 -33.45
N ARG A 176 5.79 29.56 -34.25
CA ARG A 176 4.44 29.78 -33.73
C ARG A 176 3.97 28.59 -32.91
N GLN A 177 3.79 28.80 -31.61
CA GLN A 177 3.19 27.81 -30.71
C GLN A 177 1.69 27.69 -30.99
N ASN A 178 1.25 26.50 -31.43
CA ASN A 178 -0.14 26.25 -31.82
C ASN A 178 -0.95 25.52 -30.72
N SER A 179 -0.31 25.15 -29.61
CA SER A 179 -0.91 24.44 -28.49
C SER A 179 -0.27 24.85 -27.16
N ASN A 180 -0.97 24.52 -26.06
CA ASN A 180 -0.53 24.73 -24.69
C ASN A 180 -0.39 23.38 -24.00
N SER A 181 0.68 23.21 -23.25
CA SER A 181 0.98 21.98 -22.50
C SER A 181 1.18 22.31 -21.02
N LEU A 182 0.74 21.39 -20.16
CA LEU A 182 0.75 21.53 -18.71
C LEU A 182 1.66 20.46 -18.10
N PHE A 183 2.68 20.91 -17.38
CA PHE A 183 3.54 20.07 -16.55
C PHE A 183 3.10 20.14 -15.09
N VAL A 184 2.92 18.99 -14.44
CA VAL A 184 2.50 18.89 -13.04
C VAL A 184 3.44 18.02 -12.23
N TYR A 185 3.97 18.59 -11.15
CA TYR A 185 4.79 17.83 -10.21
C TYR A 185 4.65 18.34 -8.77
N SER A 186 4.90 17.44 -7.83
CA SER A 186 4.90 17.74 -6.40
C SER A 186 6.24 18.36 -6.02
N ALA A 187 6.22 19.50 -5.33
CA ALA A 187 7.45 20.10 -4.79
C ALA A 187 8.11 19.21 -3.73
N GLN A 188 7.31 18.43 -2.99
CA GLN A 188 7.79 17.40 -2.06
C GLN A 188 6.93 16.14 -2.18
N CYS A 189 7.58 14.99 -2.36
CA CYS A 189 6.93 13.69 -2.37
C CYS A 189 6.36 13.37 -0.98
N ASN A 190 5.05 13.16 -0.89
CA ASN A 190 4.37 12.78 0.34
C ASN A 190 4.55 11.31 0.74
N PHE A 191 5.28 10.52 -0.06
CA PHE A 191 5.71 9.15 0.27
C PHE A 191 7.14 9.13 0.82
N SER A 192 8.14 9.61 0.07
CA SER A 192 9.56 9.49 0.46
C SER A 192 10.12 10.73 1.15
N GLY A 193 9.40 11.85 1.14
CA GLY A 193 9.90 13.13 1.62
C GLY A 193 10.87 13.83 0.68
N MET A 194 11.21 13.23 -0.47
CA MET A 194 12.10 13.84 -1.44
C MET A 194 11.54 15.19 -1.94
N LYS A 195 12.40 16.20 -2.02
CA LYS A 195 12.09 17.50 -2.60
C LYS A 195 12.56 17.51 -4.05
N TYR A 196 11.63 17.79 -4.95
CA TYR A 196 11.96 17.94 -6.37
C TYR A 196 12.55 19.33 -6.62
N PRO A 197 13.54 19.46 -7.52
CA PRO A 197 14.12 20.76 -7.86
C PRO A 197 13.04 21.76 -8.31
N LEU A 198 13.10 22.98 -7.77
CA LEU A 198 12.20 24.06 -8.19
C LEU A 198 12.67 24.69 -9.51
N GLU A 199 13.94 24.48 -9.86
CA GLU A 199 14.57 24.88 -11.12
C GLU A 199 13.86 24.28 -12.34
N TRP A 200 13.23 23.11 -12.19
CA TRP A 200 12.43 22.46 -13.22
C TRP A 200 11.28 23.34 -13.73
N ILE A 201 10.83 24.33 -12.94
CA ILE A 201 9.84 25.30 -13.37
C ILE A 201 10.38 26.10 -14.57
N GLY A 202 11.60 26.65 -14.43
CA GLY A 202 12.25 27.42 -15.48
C GLY A 202 12.63 26.55 -16.68
N ASP A 203 13.14 25.35 -16.42
CA ASP A 203 13.52 24.41 -17.49
C ASP A 203 12.29 23.94 -18.29
N ALA A 204 11.15 23.71 -17.64
CA ALA A 204 9.91 23.39 -18.32
C ALA A 204 9.43 24.56 -19.19
N HIS A 205 9.48 25.80 -18.68
CA HIS A 205 9.14 27.00 -19.46
C HIS A 205 10.04 27.19 -20.68
N THR A 206 11.31 26.79 -20.61
CA THR A 206 12.24 26.82 -21.74
C THR A 206 12.10 25.61 -22.68
N GLY A 207 11.16 24.69 -22.43
CA GLY A 207 10.84 23.59 -23.34
C GLY A 207 11.64 22.31 -23.12
N ALA A 208 12.24 22.09 -21.94
CA ALA A 208 12.96 20.85 -21.63
C ALA A 208 12.10 19.58 -21.86
N LEU A 209 10.79 19.69 -21.68
CA LEU A 209 9.83 18.60 -21.87
C LEU A 209 9.41 18.38 -23.33
N SER A 210 9.84 19.23 -24.27
CA SER A 210 9.50 19.08 -25.69
C SER A 210 10.05 17.78 -26.30
N ILE A 211 11.06 17.15 -25.68
CA ILE A 211 11.63 15.87 -26.13
C ILE A 211 10.76 14.65 -25.84
N VAL A 212 9.74 14.77 -24.97
CA VAL A 212 8.86 13.66 -24.60
C VAL A 212 7.47 13.72 -25.22
N VAL A 213 7.17 14.79 -25.95
CA VAL A 213 5.86 15.04 -26.55
C VAL A 213 5.90 14.89 -28.07
N SER A 214 4.77 14.53 -28.65
CA SER A 214 4.62 14.36 -30.10
C SER A 214 4.71 15.68 -30.86
N GLU A 215 4.24 16.78 -30.26
CA GLU A 215 4.26 18.14 -30.82
C GLU A 215 5.20 19.04 -29.99
N PRO A 216 6.47 19.22 -30.40
CA PRO A 216 7.46 19.97 -29.62
C PRO A 216 7.22 21.49 -29.58
N SER A 217 6.49 22.04 -30.55
CA SER A 217 6.12 23.46 -30.63
C SER A 217 4.85 23.75 -29.82
N THR A 218 5.00 23.81 -28.50
CA THR A 218 3.94 24.08 -27.53
C THR A 218 4.40 25.11 -26.50
N ARG A 219 3.46 25.91 -25.98
CA ARG A 219 3.70 26.73 -24.79
C ARG A 219 3.64 25.87 -23.54
N TRP A 220 4.67 25.87 -22.71
CA TRP A 220 4.68 25.12 -21.46
C TRP A 220 4.19 25.96 -20.28
N TYR A 221 3.31 25.36 -19.48
CA TYR A 221 2.83 25.87 -18.20
C TYR A 221 3.15 24.86 -17.10
N VAL A 222 3.37 25.34 -15.88
CA VAL A 222 3.74 24.52 -14.72
C VAL A 222 2.73 24.71 -13.59
N LEU A 223 2.14 23.61 -13.15
CA LEU A 223 1.35 23.51 -11.92
C LEU A 223 2.17 22.80 -10.85
N LEU A 224 2.53 23.54 -9.82
CA LEU A 224 3.29 23.02 -8.68
C LEU A 224 2.33 22.55 -7.59
N ASP A 225 2.34 21.25 -7.29
CA ASP A 225 1.71 20.72 -6.08
C ASP A 225 2.62 20.99 -4.87
N ALA A 226 2.31 22.08 -4.17
CA ALA A 226 3.10 22.57 -3.05
C ALA A 226 2.55 22.09 -1.69
N ALA A 227 1.47 21.30 -1.67
CA ALA A 227 0.75 20.94 -0.45
C ALA A 227 1.59 20.13 0.55
N GLY A 228 2.54 19.33 0.06
CA GLY A 228 3.51 18.59 0.89
C GLY A 228 4.77 19.38 1.24
N PHE A 229 5.02 20.51 0.59
CA PHE A 229 6.27 21.27 0.67
C PHE A 229 6.16 22.48 1.60
N VAL A 230 5.16 23.34 1.39
CA VAL A 230 5.00 24.62 2.13
C VAL A 230 4.71 24.50 3.62
N PRO A 231 4.27 23.36 4.19
CA PRO A 231 4.19 23.21 5.64
C PRO A 231 5.53 23.36 6.36
N THR A 232 6.63 22.98 5.72
CA THR A 232 7.95 22.87 6.36
C THR A 232 9.07 23.49 5.55
N ASN A 233 8.76 24.16 4.43
CA ASN A 233 9.75 24.78 3.56
C ASN A 233 9.26 26.13 3.04
N ASN A 234 10.22 27.01 2.77
CA ASN A 234 9.95 28.30 2.15
C ASN A 234 9.76 28.12 0.64
N LEU A 235 8.65 28.62 0.09
CA LEU A 235 8.44 28.76 -1.34
C LEU A 235 8.44 30.24 -1.68
N ASP A 236 9.45 30.68 -2.44
CA ASP A 236 9.63 32.07 -2.84
C ASP A 236 9.22 32.26 -4.30
N LEU A 237 8.05 32.87 -4.51
CA LEU A 237 7.48 33.11 -5.84
C LEU A 237 8.08 34.33 -6.55
N SER A 238 8.96 35.11 -5.90
CA SER A 238 9.78 36.10 -6.58
C SER A 238 10.92 35.45 -7.37
N ILE A 239 11.37 34.26 -6.93
CA ILE A 239 12.47 33.49 -7.53
C ILE A 239 11.89 32.43 -8.48
N PHE A 240 11.08 31.51 -7.96
CA PHE A 240 10.52 30.41 -8.74
C PHE A 240 9.09 30.74 -9.13
N LYS A 241 8.81 30.89 -10.43
CA LYS A 241 7.55 31.47 -10.91
C LYS A 241 6.64 30.49 -11.66
N PRO A 242 6.12 29.42 -11.00
CA PRO A 242 5.20 28.48 -11.63
C PRO A 242 3.89 29.19 -12.00
N ASP A 243 3.18 28.70 -13.01
CA ASP A 243 1.94 29.34 -13.46
C ASP A 243 0.80 29.16 -12.47
N PHE A 244 0.83 28.02 -11.77
CA PHE A 244 -0.16 27.64 -10.78
C PHE A 244 0.49 26.99 -9.57
N VAL A 245 0.00 27.31 -8.37
CA VAL A 245 0.44 26.67 -7.12
C VAL A 245 -0.78 26.26 -6.30
N CYS A 246 -0.85 25.00 -5.89
CA CYS A 246 -1.89 24.54 -4.99
C CYS A 246 -1.38 24.31 -3.57
N VAL A 247 -2.16 24.76 -2.59
CA VAL A 247 -1.82 24.66 -1.15
C VAL A 247 -3.03 24.26 -0.31
N SER A 248 -2.76 23.69 0.85
CA SER A 248 -3.78 23.35 1.86
C SER A 248 -3.36 23.89 3.22
N PHE A 249 -4.12 24.82 3.79
CA PHE A 249 -3.71 25.54 5.00
C PHE A 249 -3.71 24.66 6.26
N TYR A 250 -4.62 23.68 6.33
CA TYR A 250 -4.63 22.70 7.41
C TYR A 250 -3.36 21.83 7.47
N LYS A 251 -2.56 21.76 6.39
CA LYS A 251 -1.25 21.11 6.42
C LYS A 251 -0.17 22.02 6.99
N MET A 252 -0.33 23.34 6.90
CA MET A 252 0.63 24.32 7.41
C MET A 252 0.44 24.59 8.92
N PHE A 253 -0.80 24.68 9.39
CA PHE A 253 -1.10 25.03 10.79
C PHE A 253 -2.41 24.42 11.33
N GLY A 254 -2.89 23.33 10.73
CA GLY A 254 -3.89 22.41 11.31
C GLY A 254 -5.35 22.85 11.25
N TYR A 255 -5.64 24.14 11.44
CA TYR A 255 -7.00 24.68 11.40
C TYR A 255 -7.06 25.97 10.54
N PRO A 256 -8.13 26.20 9.77
CA PRO A 256 -9.28 25.32 9.57
C PRO A 256 -9.02 24.24 8.50
N THR A 257 -9.69 23.10 8.66
CA THR A 257 -9.81 22.08 7.61
C THR A 257 -10.79 22.54 6.53
N GLY A 258 -10.65 22.00 5.31
CA GLY A 258 -11.57 22.32 4.21
C GLY A 258 -11.36 23.69 3.57
N ILE A 259 -10.19 24.29 3.76
CA ILE A 259 -9.76 25.50 3.05
C ILE A 259 -8.32 25.35 2.54
N GLY A 260 -8.11 25.79 1.31
CA GLY A 260 -6.83 25.89 0.62
C GLY A 260 -6.85 27.06 -0.34
N ALA A 261 -5.83 27.11 -1.20
CA ALA A 261 -5.77 28.12 -2.25
C ALA A 261 -5.17 27.56 -3.53
N LEU A 262 -5.56 28.18 -4.63
CA LEU A 262 -4.90 28.12 -5.92
C LEU A 262 -4.32 29.50 -6.20
N LEU A 263 -3.00 29.61 -6.23
CA LEU A 263 -2.33 30.83 -6.70
C LEU A 263 -2.17 30.72 -8.21
N VAL A 264 -2.52 31.77 -8.93
CA VAL A 264 -2.47 31.83 -10.39
C VAL A 264 -1.65 33.03 -10.81
N LYS A 265 -0.63 32.80 -11.65
CA LYS A 265 0.17 33.88 -12.22
C LYS A 265 -0.70 34.72 -13.16
N ASN A 266 -0.81 36.02 -12.87
CA ASN A 266 -1.77 36.90 -13.53
C ASN A 266 -1.59 36.97 -15.04
N SER A 267 -0.33 37.00 -15.50
CA SER A 267 0.04 37.04 -16.92
C SER A 267 -0.45 35.83 -17.73
N ASN A 268 -0.86 34.75 -17.05
CA ASN A 268 -1.24 33.48 -17.63
C ASN A 268 -2.67 33.06 -17.19
N SER A 269 -3.44 33.96 -16.58
CA SER A 269 -4.78 33.68 -16.04
C SER A 269 -5.85 33.49 -17.12
N ASP A 270 -5.59 33.97 -18.33
CA ASP A 270 -6.40 33.85 -19.53
C ASP A 270 -6.43 32.41 -20.06
N ILE A 271 -5.43 31.58 -19.76
CA ILE A 271 -5.42 30.17 -20.17
C ILE A 271 -6.49 29.33 -19.47
N LEU A 272 -7.07 29.84 -18.37
CA LEU A 272 -8.13 29.19 -17.63
C LEU A 272 -9.50 29.66 -18.13
N ASP A 273 -10.25 28.74 -18.71
CA ASP A 273 -11.66 28.93 -19.06
C ASP A 273 -12.56 27.96 -18.30
N LYS A 274 -13.40 28.54 -17.43
CA LYS A 274 -14.30 27.79 -16.57
C LYS A 274 -15.57 27.42 -17.32
N ILE A 275 -15.86 26.14 -17.54
CA ILE A 275 -17.07 25.73 -18.27
C ILE A 275 -18.34 25.95 -17.42
N TYR A 276 -18.32 25.48 -16.17
CA TYR A 276 -19.44 25.60 -15.25
C TYR A 276 -19.51 26.99 -14.63
N TYR A 277 -20.71 27.53 -14.42
CA TYR A 277 -20.91 28.71 -13.58
C TYR A 277 -21.97 28.40 -12.51
N GLY A 278 -21.68 28.77 -11.28
CA GLY A 278 -22.57 28.63 -10.13
C GLY A 278 -22.61 29.90 -9.30
N GLY A 279 -23.77 30.21 -8.71
CA GLY A 279 -23.93 31.38 -7.84
C GLY A 279 -23.55 32.70 -8.51
N GLY A 280 -22.81 33.55 -7.79
CA GLY A 280 -22.43 34.90 -8.21
C GLY A 280 -21.25 34.98 -9.21
N THR A 281 -20.87 33.90 -9.87
CA THR A 281 -19.68 33.83 -10.77
C THR A 281 -19.91 34.45 -12.16
N VAL A 282 -21.15 34.85 -12.46
CA VAL A 282 -21.56 35.54 -13.70
C VAL A 282 -22.03 36.96 -13.39
N ASP A 283 -21.80 37.87 -14.35
CA ASP A 283 -22.39 39.21 -14.35
C ASP A 283 -23.87 39.15 -14.77
N VAL A 284 -24.19 38.28 -15.72
CA VAL A 284 -25.55 38.05 -16.22
C VAL A 284 -25.69 36.63 -16.76
N ALA A 285 -26.85 36.02 -16.59
CA ALA A 285 -27.27 34.80 -17.26
C ALA A 285 -28.76 34.90 -17.61
N LEU A 286 -29.13 34.42 -18.79
CA LEU A 286 -30.54 34.32 -19.19
C LEU A 286 -31.07 32.94 -18.80
N SER A 287 -32.28 32.88 -18.26
CA SER A 287 -32.91 31.61 -17.89
C SER A 287 -33.51 30.86 -19.08
N SER A 288 -33.92 31.60 -20.11
CA SER A 288 -34.59 31.07 -21.30
C SER A 288 -33.65 30.80 -22.47
N GLU A 289 -32.42 31.31 -22.42
CA GLU A 289 -31.45 31.22 -23.51
C GLU A 289 -30.09 30.77 -22.97
N MET A 290 -29.31 30.09 -23.81
CA MET A 290 -27.95 29.66 -23.49
C MET A 290 -26.96 30.83 -23.56
N PHE A 291 -27.26 31.92 -22.87
CA PHE A 291 -26.44 33.11 -22.78
C PHE A 291 -26.03 33.39 -21.34
N HIS A 292 -24.74 33.61 -21.13
CA HIS A 292 -24.19 34.07 -19.86
C HIS A 292 -22.90 34.85 -20.10
N LYS A 293 -22.56 35.75 -19.17
CA LYS A 293 -21.28 36.45 -19.14
C LYS A 293 -20.62 36.24 -17.79
N LYS A 294 -19.47 35.55 -17.79
CA LYS A 294 -18.66 35.31 -16.59
C LYS A 294 -18.00 36.59 -16.11
N ARG A 295 -17.80 36.71 -14.79
CA ARG A 295 -17.03 37.82 -14.20
C ARG A 295 -15.61 37.85 -14.73
N GLN A 296 -15.08 39.06 -14.91
CA GLN A 296 -13.71 39.26 -15.43
C GLN A 296 -12.64 39.05 -14.36
N VAL A 297 -12.95 39.39 -13.11
CA VAL A 297 -12.02 39.22 -11.99
C VAL A 297 -11.82 37.73 -11.71
N LEU A 298 -10.56 37.28 -11.73
CA LEU A 298 -10.21 35.86 -11.73
C LEU A 298 -10.79 35.08 -10.54
N HIS A 299 -10.59 35.56 -9.32
CA HIS A 299 -11.08 34.85 -8.14
C HIS A 299 -12.62 34.80 -8.10
N GLN A 300 -13.30 35.88 -8.50
CA GLN A 300 -14.77 35.91 -8.55
C GLN A 300 -15.34 34.97 -9.61
N ARG A 301 -14.57 34.65 -10.66
CA ARG A 301 -14.94 33.67 -11.69
C ARG A 301 -14.85 32.24 -11.19
N PHE A 302 -13.89 31.94 -10.31
CA PHE A 302 -13.58 30.57 -9.87
C PHE A 302 -14.04 30.21 -8.46
N GLU A 303 -14.50 31.17 -7.67
CA GLU A 303 -15.09 30.95 -6.34
C GLU A 303 -16.62 30.83 -6.48
N ASP A 304 -17.12 29.59 -6.54
CA ASP A 304 -18.55 29.32 -6.69
C ASP A 304 -19.33 29.64 -5.42
N GLY A 305 -20.32 30.52 -5.56
CA GLY A 305 -21.20 30.92 -4.46
C GLY A 305 -20.48 31.67 -3.34
N THR A 306 -21.02 31.57 -2.13
CA THR A 306 -20.41 32.21 -0.96
C THR A 306 -19.19 31.41 -0.50
N VAL A 307 -18.02 32.06 -0.49
CA VAL A 307 -16.78 31.46 0.04
C VAL A 307 -16.89 31.17 1.54
N SER A 308 -16.06 30.25 2.06
CA SER A 308 -16.02 29.93 3.49
C SER A 308 -15.35 31.05 4.30
N PHE A 309 -16.02 32.21 4.39
CA PHE A 309 -15.46 33.46 4.90
C PHE A 309 -15.03 33.39 6.37
N LEU A 310 -15.70 32.58 7.21
CA LEU A 310 -15.27 32.34 8.59
C LEU A 310 -13.99 31.53 8.66
N SER A 311 -13.86 30.50 7.81
CA SER A 311 -12.63 29.72 7.69
C SER A 311 -11.48 30.60 7.16
N ILE A 312 -11.76 31.45 6.18
CA ILE A 312 -10.79 32.41 5.62
C ILE A 312 -10.33 33.40 6.70
N ALA A 313 -11.26 33.99 7.46
CA ALA A 313 -10.92 34.88 8.57
C ALA A 313 -10.01 34.18 9.60
N SER A 314 -10.32 32.93 9.92
CA SER A 314 -9.55 32.12 10.89
C SER A 314 -8.11 31.83 10.47
N LEU A 315 -7.78 31.89 9.17
CA LEU A 315 -6.41 31.68 8.68
C LEU A 315 -5.41 32.66 9.30
N GLN A 316 -5.85 33.87 9.66
CA GLN A 316 -4.97 34.91 10.21
C GLN A 316 -4.23 34.44 11.46
N TYR A 317 -4.91 33.66 12.30
CA TYR A 317 -4.35 33.15 13.54
C TYR A 317 -3.38 31.99 13.31
N GLY A 318 -3.62 31.16 12.29
CA GLY A 318 -2.67 30.15 11.84
C GLY A 318 -1.37 30.78 11.34
N PHE A 319 -1.48 31.80 10.49
CA PHE A 319 -0.31 32.55 10.02
C PHE A 319 0.40 33.32 11.15
N GLU A 320 -0.32 33.81 12.18
CA GLU A 320 0.31 34.44 13.34
C GLU A 320 1.18 33.45 14.12
N ILE A 321 0.68 32.23 14.36
CA ILE A 321 1.46 31.17 15.00
C ILE A 321 2.67 30.80 14.14
N LEU A 322 2.45 30.59 12.84
CA LEU A 322 3.55 30.27 11.92
C LEU A 322 4.63 31.36 11.92
N SER A 323 4.24 32.64 11.96
CA SER A 323 5.16 33.77 12.00
C SER A 323 5.98 33.92 13.29
N LYS A 324 5.68 33.16 14.35
CA LYS A 324 6.53 33.10 15.55
C LYS A 324 7.85 32.38 15.28
N LEU A 325 7.93 31.62 14.20
CA LEU A 325 9.12 30.94 13.71
C LEU A 325 9.41 31.38 12.29
N THR A 326 10.66 31.23 11.85
CA THR A 326 10.97 31.33 10.42
C THR A 326 10.77 29.98 9.74
N MET A 327 10.40 29.98 8.46
CA MET A 327 10.32 28.74 7.67
C MET A 327 11.67 28.02 7.59
N ASP A 328 12.80 28.75 7.68
CA ASP A 328 14.13 28.14 7.77
C ASP A 328 14.33 27.37 9.08
N GLN A 329 13.95 27.95 10.23
CA GLN A 329 14.00 27.26 11.52
C GLN A 329 13.15 25.99 11.52
N ILE A 330 11.92 26.08 11.00
CA ILE A 330 11.02 24.93 10.87
C ILE A 330 11.65 23.85 9.99
N SER A 331 12.14 24.23 8.81
CA SER A 331 12.75 23.31 7.85
C SER A 331 13.98 22.61 8.43
N ARG A 332 14.86 23.35 9.14
CA ARG A 332 16.03 22.77 9.83
C ARG A 332 15.63 21.80 10.92
N HIS A 333 14.67 22.17 11.75
CA HIS A 333 14.20 21.33 12.85
C HIS A 333 13.58 20.02 12.33
N VAL A 334 12.67 20.13 11.37
CA VAL A 334 11.98 18.98 10.78
C VAL A 334 12.96 18.05 10.07
N PHE A 335 13.93 18.59 9.33
CA PHE A 335 14.97 17.79 8.69
C PHE A 335 15.86 17.09 9.70
N SER A 336 16.30 17.78 10.77
CA SER A 336 17.13 17.18 11.81
C SER A 336 16.41 16.02 12.51
N LEU A 337 15.12 16.16 12.81
CA LEU A 337 14.29 15.07 13.36
C LEU A 337 14.25 13.87 12.41
N ALA A 338 14.01 14.11 11.11
CA ALA A 338 13.95 13.04 10.11
C ALA A 338 15.31 12.36 9.91
N GLN A 339 16.41 13.13 9.88
CA GLN A 339 17.77 12.60 9.78
C GLN A 339 18.11 11.73 10.99
N THR A 340 17.84 12.19 12.21
CA THR A 340 18.08 11.41 13.43
C THR A 340 17.24 10.14 13.45
N LEU A 341 15.96 10.21 13.09
CA LEU A 341 15.08 9.03 13.02
C LEU A 341 15.59 8.03 11.97
N HIS A 342 15.90 8.50 10.77
CA HIS A 342 16.44 7.67 9.69
C HIS A 342 17.70 6.91 10.13
N HIS A 343 18.68 7.62 10.69
CA HIS A 343 19.93 7.03 11.18
C HIS A 343 19.69 6.07 12.33
N SER A 344 18.80 6.42 13.27
CA SER A 344 18.46 5.54 14.40
C SER A 344 17.79 4.24 13.93
N LEU A 345 16.92 4.29 12.93
CA LEU A 345 16.28 3.10 12.37
C LEU A 345 17.29 2.19 11.65
N LEU A 346 18.32 2.76 11.01
CA LEU A 346 19.40 2.00 10.37
C LEU A 346 20.26 1.20 11.36
N THR A 347 20.40 1.65 12.61
CA THR A 347 21.19 0.93 13.61
C THR A 347 20.44 -0.25 14.23
N LEU A 348 19.12 -0.33 14.05
CA LEU A 348 18.30 -1.39 14.65
C LEU A 348 18.52 -2.75 13.97
N HIS A 349 19.09 -3.69 14.73
CA HIS A 349 19.30 -5.07 14.30
C HIS A 349 18.71 -6.06 15.31
N HIS A 350 18.18 -7.16 14.80
CA HIS A 350 17.83 -8.32 15.61
C HIS A 350 19.08 -8.98 16.19
N CYS A 351 18.92 -9.81 17.22
CA CYS A 351 20.03 -10.56 17.83
C CYS A 351 20.79 -11.48 16.85
N ASN A 352 20.18 -11.80 15.70
CA ASN A 352 20.81 -12.56 14.62
C ASN A 352 21.51 -11.69 13.56
N GLY A 353 21.67 -10.39 13.81
CA GLY A 353 22.35 -9.44 12.93
C GLY A 353 21.55 -9.00 11.72
N LYS A 354 20.29 -9.42 11.54
CA LYS A 354 19.43 -8.91 10.46
C LYS A 354 18.84 -7.54 10.83
N PRO A 355 18.67 -6.62 9.86
CA PRO A 355 18.05 -5.32 10.12
C PRO A 355 16.58 -5.48 10.55
N VAL A 356 16.13 -4.61 11.46
CA VAL A 356 14.73 -4.54 11.91
C VAL A 356 13.87 -3.77 10.91
N VAL A 357 14.47 -2.90 10.11
CA VAL A 357 13.75 -1.91 9.29
C VAL A 357 14.18 -2.01 7.83
N LYS A 358 13.21 -1.93 6.91
CA LYS A 358 13.44 -1.64 5.50
C LYS A 358 12.99 -0.22 5.20
N LEU A 359 13.94 0.69 5.00
CA LEU A 359 13.69 2.07 4.64
C LEU A 359 13.41 2.22 3.13
N TYR A 360 12.57 3.20 2.81
CA TYR A 360 12.22 3.62 1.47
C TYR A 360 12.49 5.13 1.34
N SER A 361 13.60 5.47 0.70
CA SER A 361 14.03 6.84 0.48
C SER A 361 14.71 6.99 -0.87
N ASP A 362 14.68 8.21 -1.41
CA ASP A 362 15.39 8.59 -2.63
C ASP A 362 16.69 9.36 -2.29
N SER A 363 16.99 9.56 -1.01
CA SER A 363 18.18 10.21 -0.49
C SER A 363 18.74 9.48 0.74
N ASP A 364 19.92 9.88 1.18
CA ASP A 364 20.63 9.43 2.37
C ASP A 364 20.30 10.25 3.64
N TYR A 365 19.43 11.27 3.53
CA TYR A 365 19.13 12.24 4.59
C TYR A 365 20.33 13.12 4.99
N GLU A 366 21.25 13.40 4.08
CA GLU A 366 22.38 14.31 4.34
C GLU A 366 22.14 15.76 3.91
N ASN A 367 21.14 16.00 3.04
CA ASN A 367 20.87 17.33 2.50
C ASN A 367 19.40 17.77 2.68
N ARG A 368 19.19 18.81 3.49
CA ARG A 368 17.88 19.43 3.73
C ARG A 368 17.23 19.98 2.48
N SER A 369 18.01 20.42 1.49
CA SER A 369 17.45 21.00 0.26
C SER A 369 16.79 19.92 -0.61
N THR A 370 17.21 18.66 -0.51
CA THR A 370 16.69 17.54 -1.33
C THR A 370 15.78 16.59 -0.55
N GLN A 371 15.78 16.66 0.79
CA GLN A 371 14.99 15.76 1.65
C GLN A 371 14.17 16.53 2.69
N GLY A 372 12.92 16.11 2.86
CA GLY A 372 11.96 16.63 3.83
C GLY A 372 11.83 15.79 5.10
N GLY A 373 10.78 16.05 5.87
CA GLY A 373 10.53 15.47 7.19
C GLY A 373 9.87 14.09 7.21
N ILE A 374 9.80 13.37 6.09
CA ILE A 374 9.09 12.09 5.99
C ILE A 374 10.11 10.96 6.00
N VAL A 375 9.90 9.96 6.85
CA VAL A 375 10.68 8.71 6.90
C VAL A 375 9.73 7.54 6.69
N THR A 376 9.89 6.85 5.57
CA THR A 376 9.01 5.74 5.18
C THR A 376 9.73 4.41 5.28
N PHE A 377 9.09 3.45 5.93
CA PHE A 377 9.70 2.15 6.19
C PHE A 377 8.68 1.03 6.41
N ASN A 378 9.16 -0.20 6.30
CA ASN A 378 8.50 -1.39 6.81
C ASN A 378 9.33 -2.01 7.95
N LEU A 379 8.67 -2.65 8.90
CA LEU A 379 9.33 -3.46 9.93
C LEU A 379 9.49 -4.91 9.47
N ILE A 380 10.60 -5.52 9.83
CA ILE A 380 10.97 -6.89 9.49
C ILE A 380 11.19 -7.66 10.79
N ARG A 381 10.63 -8.87 10.89
CA ARG A 381 10.85 -9.81 11.99
C ARG A 381 12.24 -10.44 11.91
N SER A 382 12.71 -11.02 13.01
CA SER A 382 14.01 -11.71 13.05
C SER A 382 14.14 -12.87 12.06
N ASN A 383 13.03 -13.49 11.65
CA ASN A 383 13.01 -14.53 10.61
C ASN A 383 13.14 -13.96 9.18
N GLY A 384 12.93 -12.66 8.97
CA GLY A 384 12.99 -11.97 7.68
C GLY A 384 11.62 -11.64 7.05
N GLU A 385 10.52 -11.98 7.72
CA GLU A 385 9.16 -11.63 7.27
C GLU A 385 8.82 -10.18 7.59
N TYR A 386 7.97 -9.57 6.75
CA TYR A 386 7.42 -8.25 7.04
C TYR A 386 6.41 -8.31 8.18
N VAL A 387 6.42 -7.29 9.04
CA VAL A 387 5.33 -7.03 9.99
C VAL A 387 4.26 -6.24 9.25
N GLY A 388 3.01 -6.71 9.30
CA GLY A 388 1.89 -6.02 8.65
C GLY A 388 1.69 -4.63 9.26
N TYR A 389 1.37 -3.63 8.44
CA TYR A 389 1.25 -2.25 8.91
C TYR A 389 0.11 -2.09 9.95
N MET A 390 -0.89 -2.98 9.96
CA MET A 390 -1.94 -2.98 10.97
C MET A 390 -1.41 -3.40 12.35
N GLU A 391 -0.54 -4.42 12.39
CA GLU A 391 0.15 -4.80 13.63
C GLU A 391 1.04 -3.67 14.13
N VAL A 392 1.77 -3.00 13.24
CA VAL A 392 2.61 -1.85 13.62
C VAL A 392 1.78 -0.71 14.19
N VAL A 393 0.66 -0.34 13.56
CA VAL A 393 -0.21 0.74 14.06
C VAL A 393 -0.85 0.39 15.39
N ASN A 394 -1.35 -0.84 15.55
CA ASN A 394 -1.94 -1.28 16.80
C ASN A 394 -0.91 -1.27 17.94
N MET A 395 0.32 -1.72 17.67
CA MET A 395 1.40 -1.65 18.66
C MET A 395 1.80 -0.20 18.95
N ALA A 396 1.97 0.64 17.94
CA ALA A 396 2.28 2.06 18.10
C ALA A 396 1.22 2.79 18.94
N ALA A 397 -0.07 2.48 18.72
CA ALA A 397 -1.18 3.04 19.48
C ALA A 397 -1.14 2.67 20.97
N LEU A 398 -0.69 1.47 21.33
CA LEU A 398 -0.48 1.08 22.74
C LEU A 398 0.57 1.97 23.44
N PHE A 399 1.51 2.51 22.67
CA PHE A 399 2.54 3.45 23.12
C PHE A 399 2.21 4.90 22.76
N LYS A 400 0.96 5.20 22.38
CA LYS A 400 0.50 6.56 22.04
C LYS A 400 1.28 7.23 20.90
N ILE A 401 1.74 6.43 19.95
CA ILE A 401 2.42 6.89 18.74
C ILE A 401 1.43 6.82 17.57
N HIS A 402 1.15 7.97 16.95
CA HIS A 402 0.22 8.08 15.83
C HIS A 402 0.98 8.05 14.51
N LEU A 403 0.92 6.91 13.83
CA LEU A 403 1.55 6.68 12.54
C LEU A 403 0.54 6.76 11.41
N ARG A 404 1.03 7.11 10.21
CA ARG A 404 0.29 6.86 8.97
C ARG A 404 0.79 5.60 8.28
N THR A 405 -0.12 4.89 7.61
CA THR A 405 0.18 3.64 6.89
C THR A 405 -0.40 3.61 5.47
N GLY A 406 0.04 2.61 4.70
CA GLY A 406 -0.39 2.40 3.31
C GLY A 406 0.52 3.11 2.30
N CYS A 407 -0.01 3.40 1.11
CA CYS A 407 0.72 4.10 0.05
C CYS A 407 0.60 5.63 0.12
N PHE A 408 0.08 6.18 1.23
CA PHE A 408 -0.01 7.62 1.50
C PHE A 408 -0.67 8.47 0.42
N CYS A 409 -1.59 7.90 -0.38
CA CYS A 409 -2.17 8.58 -1.54
C CYS A 409 -1.12 8.97 -2.61
N ASN A 410 -0.01 8.23 -2.72
CA ASN A 410 1.00 8.35 -3.78
C ASN A 410 1.35 6.96 -4.34
N PRO A 411 0.47 6.40 -5.20
CA PRO A 411 0.62 5.04 -5.71
C PRO A 411 1.85 4.86 -6.59
N GLY A 412 2.30 5.91 -7.31
CA GLY A 412 3.50 5.86 -8.15
C GLY A 412 4.77 5.67 -7.33
N ALA A 413 4.97 6.50 -6.29
CA ALA A 413 6.11 6.34 -5.39
C ALA A 413 6.05 5.00 -4.63
N CYS A 414 4.86 4.61 -4.15
CA CYS A 414 4.65 3.33 -3.47
C CYS A 414 5.03 2.14 -4.38
N GLN A 415 4.54 2.14 -5.61
CA GLN A 415 4.84 1.12 -6.61
C GLN A 415 6.35 1.01 -6.87
N ARG A 416 7.02 2.15 -7.07
CA ARG A 416 8.45 2.24 -7.37
C ARG A 416 9.30 1.74 -6.20
N HIS A 417 9.08 2.26 -5.00
CA HIS A 417 9.83 1.89 -3.79
C HIS A 417 9.61 0.44 -3.36
N LEU A 418 8.40 -0.11 -3.59
CA LEU A 418 8.11 -1.52 -3.34
C LEU A 418 8.50 -2.44 -4.51
N SER A 419 9.00 -1.89 -5.62
CA SER A 419 9.34 -2.62 -6.85
C SER A 419 8.19 -3.49 -7.36
N LEU A 420 6.96 -2.97 -7.27
CA LEU A 420 5.76 -3.67 -7.73
C LEU A 420 5.55 -3.45 -9.23
N SER A 421 5.31 -4.52 -9.97
CA SER A 421 4.87 -4.40 -11.37
C SER A 421 3.41 -3.95 -11.44
N THR A 422 3.00 -3.29 -12.52
CA THR A 422 1.60 -2.93 -12.76
C THR A 422 0.69 -4.16 -12.68
N LYS A 423 1.16 -5.29 -13.22
CA LYS A 423 0.47 -6.58 -13.12
C LYS A 423 0.28 -7.02 -11.66
N ALA A 424 1.30 -6.89 -10.83
CA ALA A 424 1.21 -7.24 -9.40
C ALA A 424 0.21 -6.35 -8.65
N ILE A 425 0.14 -5.05 -8.98
CA ILE A 425 -0.84 -4.14 -8.37
C ILE A 425 -2.28 -4.53 -8.76
N LEU A 426 -2.52 -4.80 -10.04
CA LEU A 426 -3.84 -5.24 -10.51
C LEU A 426 -4.24 -6.58 -9.86
N GLN A 427 -3.30 -7.52 -9.75
CA GLN A 427 -3.52 -8.79 -9.06
C GLN A 427 -3.81 -8.61 -7.57
N ASN A 428 -3.14 -7.67 -6.88
CA ASN A 428 -3.44 -7.35 -5.49
C ASN A 428 -4.85 -6.78 -5.34
N TYR A 429 -5.26 -5.88 -6.24
CA TYR A 429 -6.62 -5.33 -6.27
C TYR A 429 -7.68 -6.41 -6.53
N GLU A 430 -7.47 -7.28 -7.52
CA GLU A 430 -8.33 -8.43 -7.81
C GLU A 430 -8.41 -9.41 -6.63
N ALA A 431 -7.35 -9.51 -5.82
CA ALA A 431 -7.31 -10.27 -4.58
C ALA A 431 -7.94 -9.55 -3.37
N GLY A 432 -8.61 -8.40 -3.59
CA GLY A 432 -9.33 -7.65 -2.55
C GLY A 432 -8.50 -6.62 -1.78
N TYR A 433 -7.26 -6.33 -2.18
CA TYR A 433 -6.42 -5.34 -1.52
C TYR A 433 -6.74 -3.94 -2.01
N THR A 434 -7.21 -3.11 -1.08
CA THR A 434 -7.39 -1.67 -1.28
C THR A 434 -6.43 -0.91 -0.36
N CYS A 435 -5.92 0.23 -0.82
CA CYS A 435 -5.11 1.11 0.01
C CYS A 435 -5.91 1.54 1.26
N GLY A 436 -5.43 1.22 2.46
CA GLY A 436 -6.13 1.46 3.72
C GLY A 436 -7.20 0.42 4.10
N GLY A 437 -7.26 -0.72 3.40
CA GLY A 437 -8.11 -1.86 3.75
C GLY A 437 -7.57 -2.67 4.94
N THR A 438 -8.34 -3.65 5.42
CA THR A 438 -7.96 -4.51 6.55
C THR A 438 -6.98 -5.63 6.17
N ALA A 439 -6.85 -5.94 4.88
CA ALA A 439 -5.89 -6.91 4.36
C ALA A 439 -4.58 -6.17 3.99
N ASP A 440 -3.52 -6.38 4.77
CA ASP A 440 -2.26 -5.62 4.67
C ASP A 440 -1.05 -6.43 4.17
N LEU A 441 -1.16 -7.76 4.15
CA LEU A 441 -0.19 -8.70 3.59
C LEU A 441 -0.91 -9.82 2.83
N ILE A 442 -0.54 -10.15 1.59
CA ILE A 442 -0.91 -11.44 0.94
C ILE A 442 0.18 -12.43 1.30
N ASN A 443 0.00 -13.27 2.32
CA ASN A 443 0.98 -14.29 2.72
C ASN A 443 2.45 -13.78 2.74
N GLY A 444 2.66 -12.52 3.12
CA GLY A 444 3.96 -11.87 3.08
C GLY A 444 4.46 -11.30 1.73
N LYS A 445 3.97 -11.70 0.52
CA LYS A 445 4.16 -11.11 -0.85
C LYS A 445 3.22 -11.75 -1.93
N PRO A 446 2.90 -11.11 -3.09
CA PRO A 446 1.95 -11.67 -4.08
C PRO A 446 2.56 -12.60 -5.15
N THR A 447 2.07 -13.85 -5.21
CA THR A 447 1.79 -14.75 -6.36
C THR A 447 1.46 -16.15 -5.80
N GLY A 448 0.83 -17.06 -6.57
CA GLY A 448 0.20 -18.30 -6.06
C GLY A 448 1.02 -19.09 -5.02
N ALA A 449 0.36 -19.67 -4.01
CA ALA A 449 1.04 -20.23 -2.84
C ALA A 449 1.30 -21.74 -2.96
N LEU A 450 2.44 -22.19 -2.41
CA LEU A 450 2.78 -23.61 -2.25
C LEU A 450 2.82 -23.96 -0.76
N PHE A 451 2.19 -25.07 -0.41
CA PHE A 451 2.16 -25.58 0.95
C PHE A 451 2.57 -27.05 0.99
N ILE A 452 3.29 -27.41 2.04
CA ILE A 452 3.46 -28.81 2.45
C ILE A 452 2.86 -29.02 3.83
N TYR A 453 2.52 -30.26 4.12
CA TYR A 453 2.02 -30.72 5.41
C TYR A 453 2.95 -31.81 5.93
N PRO A 454 4.13 -31.46 6.48
CA PRO A 454 5.13 -32.43 6.89
C PRO A 454 4.58 -33.55 7.76
N ILE A 455 3.81 -33.17 8.78
CA ILE A 455 3.14 -34.10 9.68
C ILE A 455 1.67 -34.23 9.26
N LYS A 456 1.23 -35.47 9.03
CA LYS A 456 -0.16 -35.80 8.70
C LYS A 456 -1.11 -35.18 9.73
N SER A 457 -2.18 -34.56 9.24
CA SER A 457 -3.22 -33.90 10.05
C SER A 457 -2.79 -32.63 10.81
N CYS A 458 -1.52 -32.20 10.71
CA CYS A 458 -1.03 -30.99 11.36
C CYS A 458 -1.12 -29.75 10.46
N GLY A 459 -0.71 -28.59 10.96
CA GLY A 459 -0.70 -27.33 10.22
C GLY A 459 0.23 -27.36 8.99
N ALA A 460 -0.02 -26.44 8.05
CA ALA A 460 0.80 -26.27 6.86
C ALA A 460 2.12 -25.58 7.18
N TYR A 461 3.13 -25.89 6.38
CA TYR A 461 4.31 -25.05 6.16
C TYR A 461 4.18 -24.40 4.78
N GLU A 462 4.20 -23.06 4.74
CA GLU A 462 4.15 -22.28 3.50
C GLU A 462 5.54 -22.13 2.90
N ILE A 463 5.65 -22.34 1.59
CA ILE A 463 6.88 -22.23 0.82
C ILE A 463 6.96 -20.81 0.24
N ILE A 464 8.05 -20.10 0.53
CA ILE A 464 8.20 -18.67 0.21
C ILE A 464 8.74 -18.41 -1.20
N ASP A 465 9.51 -19.35 -1.77
CA ASP A 465 10.18 -19.15 -3.07
C ASP A 465 10.05 -20.39 -3.96
N SER A 466 10.73 -21.47 -3.59
CA SER A 466 10.83 -22.65 -4.43
C SER A 466 10.98 -23.93 -3.62
N TRP A 467 10.49 -25.05 -4.16
CA TRP A 467 10.51 -26.34 -3.48
C TRP A 467 10.79 -27.50 -4.42
N ASN A 468 11.56 -28.47 -3.91
CA ASN A 468 11.96 -29.63 -4.68
C ASN A 468 10.77 -30.59 -4.82
N LEU A 469 10.69 -31.21 -6.00
CA LEU A 469 9.80 -32.32 -6.28
C LEU A 469 10.57 -33.64 -6.22
N ASN A 470 9.92 -34.67 -5.70
CA ASN A 470 10.41 -36.05 -5.73
C ASN A 470 9.33 -36.99 -6.28
N ALA A 471 9.64 -38.28 -6.36
CA ALA A 471 8.70 -39.29 -6.87
C ALA A 471 7.40 -39.42 -6.05
N LYS A 472 7.35 -38.88 -4.82
CA LYS A 472 6.19 -38.94 -3.91
C LYS A 472 5.36 -37.65 -3.90
N GLY A 473 5.92 -36.51 -4.32
CA GLY A 473 5.27 -35.20 -4.22
C GLY A 473 6.26 -34.06 -4.00
N LEU A 474 5.82 -33.01 -3.32
CA LEU A 474 6.70 -31.99 -2.75
C LEU A 474 7.58 -32.62 -1.66
N GLU A 475 8.87 -32.30 -1.65
CA GLU A 475 9.84 -32.80 -0.65
C GLU A 475 9.30 -32.58 0.79
N TYR A 476 9.40 -33.59 1.65
CA TYR A 476 8.88 -33.58 3.03
C TYR A 476 7.36 -33.52 3.21
N ASP A 477 6.54 -33.53 2.16
CA ASP A 477 5.09 -33.55 2.31
C ASP A 477 4.57 -34.90 2.83
N ARG A 478 3.93 -34.88 4.01
CA ARG A 478 3.32 -36.03 4.69
C ARG A 478 4.28 -37.20 4.93
N GLU A 479 5.52 -36.90 5.29
CA GLU A 479 6.52 -37.92 5.69
C GLU A 479 6.38 -38.39 7.14
N TRP A 480 5.71 -37.60 7.98
CA TRP A 480 5.51 -37.92 9.40
C TRP A 480 4.03 -38.09 9.75
N MET A 481 3.76 -38.86 10.81
CA MET A 481 2.45 -38.98 11.43
C MET A 481 2.55 -39.13 12.95
N ILE A 482 1.54 -38.68 13.68
CA ILE A 482 1.46 -38.87 15.13
C ILE A 482 0.58 -40.08 15.43
N ILE A 483 1.07 -41.00 16.26
CA ILE A 483 0.33 -42.19 16.68
C ILE A 483 0.11 -42.22 18.19
N THR A 484 -0.95 -42.90 18.61
CA THR A 484 -1.18 -43.28 20.01
C THR A 484 -0.36 -44.51 20.42
N SER A 485 -0.34 -44.82 21.72
CA SER A 485 0.24 -46.06 22.25
C SER A 485 -0.37 -47.35 21.66
N SER A 486 -1.61 -47.29 21.16
CA SER A 486 -2.27 -48.38 20.44
C SER A 486 -1.85 -48.51 18.96
N GLY A 487 -0.90 -47.69 18.50
CA GLY A 487 -0.46 -47.67 17.11
C GLY A 487 -1.45 -46.98 16.16
N THR A 488 -2.46 -46.28 16.68
CA THR A 488 -3.49 -45.61 15.87
C THR A 488 -3.04 -44.20 15.48
N CYS A 489 -3.08 -43.87 14.18
CA CYS A 489 -2.77 -42.53 13.70
C CYS A 489 -3.81 -41.51 14.19
N LEU A 490 -3.34 -40.42 14.79
CA LEU A 490 -4.20 -39.29 15.12
C LEU A 490 -4.66 -38.60 13.84
N THR A 491 -5.94 -38.21 13.82
CA THR A 491 -6.51 -37.45 12.72
C THR A 491 -7.16 -36.18 13.24
N GLN A 492 -7.10 -35.13 12.44
CA GLN A 492 -7.65 -33.83 12.82
C GLN A 492 -9.19 -33.84 12.92
N LYS A 493 -9.85 -34.88 12.37
CA LYS A 493 -11.29 -35.12 12.57
C LYS A 493 -11.65 -35.38 14.03
N HIS A 494 -10.79 -36.12 14.74
CA HIS A 494 -10.98 -36.51 16.14
C HIS A 494 -10.21 -35.59 17.10
N HIS A 495 -9.09 -35.01 16.64
CA HIS A 495 -8.25 -34.10 17.41
C HIS A 495 -7.98 -32.82 16.63
N VAL A 496 -8.93 -31.88 16.70
CA VAL A 496 -8.91 -30.64 15.92
C VAL A 496 -7.66 -29.79 16.15
N ASN A 497 -7.14 -29.78 17.40
CA ASN A 497 -5.95 -29.03 17.80
C ASN A 497 -4.66 -29.46 17.08
N LEU A 498 -4.67 -30.57 16.34
CA LEU A 498 -3.53 -30.93 15.48
C LEU A 498 -3.19 -29.82 14.48
N CYS A 499 -4.13 -28.98 14.01
CA CYS A 499 -3.76 -27.84 13.14
C CYS A 499 -2.88 -26.78 13.81
N LEU A 500 -2.90 -26.71 15.14
CA LEU A 500 -2.08 -25.76 15.90
C LEU A 500 -0.63 -26.22 16.02
N LEU A 501 -0.34 -27.49 15.74
CA LEU A 501 1.01 -27.99 15.54
C LEU A 501 1.53 -27.49 14.18
N LYS A 502 2.45 -26.53 14.19
CA LYS A 502 3.05 -25.94 12.97
C LYS A 502 4.48 -26.45 12.77
N PRO A 503 4.71 -27.33 11.79
CA PRO A 503 6.06 -27.73 11.40
C PRO A 503 6.71 -26.66 10.50
N ILE A 504 8.01 -26.43 10.66
CA ILE A 504 8.82 -25.50 9.87
C ILE A 504 10.10 -26.21 9.44
N ILE A 505 10.36 -26.29 8.14
CA ILE A 505 11.48 -27.07 7.57
C ILE A 505 12.69 -26.16 7.30
N PHE A 506 13.83 -26.46 7.93
CA PHE A 506 15.11 -25.80 7.70
C PHE A 506 16.07 -26.70 6.91
N LYS A 507 15.90 -26.76 5.58
CA LYS A 507 16.67 -27.68 4.70
C LYS A 507 18.19 -27.59 4.89
N LYS A 508 18.76 -26.37 4.93
CA LYS A 508 20.21 -26.17 5.11
C LYS A 508 20.76 -26.66 6.45
N GLN A 509 19.91 -26.73 7.47
CA GLN A 509 20.27 -27.16 8.82
C GLN A 509 19.93 -28.63 9.06
N GLY A 510 19.24 -29.30 8.13
CA GLY A 510 18.81 -30.68 8.30
C GLY A 510 17.81 -30.87 9.44
N ILE A 511 17.01 -29.86 9.81
CA ILE A 511 16.05 -29.95 10.92
C ILE A 511 14.64 -29.46 10.55
N MET A 512 13.62 -30.07 11.17
CA MET A 512 12.26 -29.58 11.28
C MET A 512 12.03 -29.02 12.68
N LYS A 513 11.58 -27.78 12.79
CA LYS A 513 11.10 -27.21 14.06
C LYS A 513 9.60 -27.41 14.15
N LEU A 514 9.11 -27.85 15.31
CA LEU A 514 7.68 -28.01 15.58
C LEU A 514 7.27 -27.05 16.70
N THR A 515 6.20 -26.30 16.44
CA THR A 515 5.68 -25.29 17.36
C THR A 515 4.22 -25.57 17.70
N TYR A 516 3.80 -25.16 18.89
CA TYR A 516 2.42 -25.23 19.39
C TYR A 516 2.17 -24.05 20.34
N PRO A 517 0.98 -23.43 20.37
CA PRO A 517 0.69 -22.31 21.26
C PRO A 517 1.02 -22.62 22.73
N GLY A 518 1.84 -21.77 23.35
CA GLY A 518 2.22 -21.91 24.77
C GLY A 518 3.31 -22.95 25.06
N MET A 519 3.87 -23.62 24.05
CA MET A 519 4.93 -24.61 24.21
C MET A 519 6.27 -24.09 23.67
N PRO A 520 7.43 -24.46 24.28
CA PRO A 520 8.73 -24.22 23.68
C PRO A 520 8.83 -24.97 22.34
N THR A 521 9.66 -24.49 21.41
CA THR A 521 9.86 -25.14 20.11
C THR A 521 10.72 -26.40 20.26
N ILE A 522 10.32 -27.51 19.65
CA ILE A 522 11.14 -28.73 19.57
C ILE A 522 11.77 -28.89 18.19
N GLN A 523 12.99 -29.45 18.14
CA GLN A 523 13.71 -29.73 16.90
C GLN A 523 13.73 -31.22 16.61
N ILE A 524 13.48 -31.59 15.36
CA ILE A 524 13.44 -32.96 14.86
C ILE A 524 14.38 -33.04 13.68
N SER A 525 15.30 -34.00 13.67
CA SER A 525 16.23 -34.19 12.54
C SER A 525 15.47 -34.59 11.26
N LEU A 526 15.84 -33.97 10.14
CA LEU A 526 15.45 -34.39 8.78
C LEU A 526 16.34 -35.52 8.27
N GLU A 527 17.50 -35.74 8.86
CA GLU A 527 18.37 -36.88 8.60
C GLU A 527 17.93 -38.08 9.45
N ASN A 528 18.00 -39.29 8.88
CA ASN A 528 17.73 -40.54 9.60
C ASN A 528 18.89 -40.89 10.55
N ILE A 529 19.11 -40.07 11.59
CA ILE A 529 20.16 -40.32 12.58
C ILE A 529 19.87 -41.63 13.35
N TYR A 530 18.61 -42.03 13.45
CA TYR A 530 18.13 -43.23 14.15
C TYR A 530 18.33 -44.54 13.39
N GLU A 531 18.82 -44.53 12.14
CA GLU A 531 19.25 -45.75 11.44
C GLU A 531 20.51 -46.38 12.05
N LYS A 532 21.30 -45.61 12.83
CA LYS A 532 22.56 -46.08 13.43
C LYS A 532 22.42 -46.66 14.84
N SER A 533 21.25 -46.56 15.48
CA SER A 533 20.99 -47.12 16.81
C SER A 533 20.18 -48.42 16.70
N LYS A 534 20.75 -49.56 17.11
CA LYS A 534 20.10 -50.89 17.15
C LYS A 534 18.90 -51.01 18.11
N GLU A 535 18.41 -49.91 18.68
CA GLU A 535 17.40 -49.90 19.76
C GLU A 535 16.30 -48.86 19.52
N HIS A 536 15.53 -48.93 18.43
CA HIS A 536 14.23 -48.25 18.37
C HIS A 536 13.13 -49.17 17.82
N PRO A 537 11.97 -49.27 18.50
CA PRO A 537 10.94 -50.23 18.18
C PRO A 537 10.25 -49.86 16.85
N ILE A 538 10.32 -50.77 15.87
CA ILE A 538 9.51 -50.71 14.65
C ILE A 538 8.04 -50.77 15.07
N CYS A 539 7.34 -49.64 15.04
CA CYS A 539 5.94 -49.59 15.42
C CYS A 539 5.06 -49.98 14.22
N GLN A 540 4.24 -51.02 14.36
CA GLN A 540 3.24 -51.37 13.35
C GLN A 540 2.03 -50.45 13.49
N SER A 541 1.77 -49.60 12.51
CA SER A 541 0.55 -48.78 12.48
C SER A 541 -0.36 -49.18 11.31
N ARG A 542 -1.68 -49.05 11.51
CA ARG A 542 -2.69 -49.19 10.44
C ARG A 542 -3.06 -47.81 9.90
N VAL A 543 -2.87 -47.62 8.60
CA VAL A 543 -3.37 -46.47 7.83
C VAL A 543 -4.23 -47.03 6.71
N CYS A 544 -5.54 -46.76 6.68
CA CYS A 544 -6.46 -47.17 5.61
C CYS A 544 -6.19 -48.58 5.03
N GLU A 545 -6.54 -49.62 5.80
CA GLU A 545 -6.41 -51.05 5.44
C GLU A 545 -4.98 -51.57 5.19
N SER A 546 -3.94 -50.73 5.27
CA SER A 546 -2.55 -51.13 5.01
C SER A 546 -1.64 -50.90 6.24
N LYS A 547 -0.73 -51.86 6.48
CA LYS A 547 0.29 -51.80 7.54
C LYS A 547 1.45 -50.95 7.07
N VAL A 548 1.77 -49.86 7.76
CA VAL A 548 2.94 -49.02 7.43
C VAL A 548 3.97 -49.09 8.55
N GLN A 549 5.23 -49.30 8.17
CA GLN A 549 6.38 -49.27 9.08
C GLN A 549 7.02 -47.87 9.04
N GLY A 550 7.38 -47.35 10.21
CA GLY A 550 8.07 -46.08 10.33
C GLY A 550 9.03 -46.04 11.52
N ILE A 551 9.86 -45.01 11.54
CA ILE A 551 10.92 -44.77 12.52
C ILE A 551 10.39 -43.78 13.55
N ASP A 552 10.56 -44.11 14.83
CA ASP A 552 10.22 -43.22 15.94
C ASP A 552 11.22 -42.06 16.04
N CYS A 553 10.72 -40.83 16.16
CA CYS A 553 11.55 -39.63 16.28
C CYS A 553 12.05 -39.36 17.72
N GLY A 554 11.86 -40.30 18.65
CA GLY A 554 12.50 -40.29 19.96
C GLY A 554 11.58 -39.87 21.11
N SER A 555 12.06 -40.12 22.34
CA SER A 555 11.32 -39.87 23.58
C SER A 555 11.06 -38.39 23.85
N GLU A 556 12.02 -37.51 23.54
CA GLU A 556 11.84 -36.06 23.73
C GLU A 556 10.67 -35.51 22.91
N VAL A 557 10.57 -35.92 21.64
CA VAL A 557 9.45 -35.58 20.75
C VAL A 557 8.15 -36.19 21.24
N SER A 558 8.20 -37.40 21.78
CA SER A 558 7.04 -38.08 22.36
C SER A 558 6.47 -37.32 23.56
N GLU A 559 7.32 -36.90 24.49
CA GLU A 559 6.93 -36.14 25.68
C GLU A 559 6.38 -34.78 25.29
N TRP A 560 7.07 -34.08 24.40
CA TRP A 560 6.64 -32.76 23.93
C TRP A 560 5.26 -32.80 23.24
N LEU A 561 5.02 -33.78 22.34
CA LEU A 561 3.73 -33.96 21.69
C LEU A 561 2.63 -34.32 22.68
N SER A 562 2.97 -35.15 23.67
CA SER A 562 2.02 -35.59 24.68
C SER A 562 1.56 -34.42 25.56
N LEU A 563 2.49 -33.53 25.92
CA LEU A 563 2.21 -32.28 26.63
C LEU A 563 1.41 -31.30 25.77
N ALA A 564 1.85 -31.04 24.54
CA ALA A 564 1.21 -30.07 23.64
C ALA A 564 -0.26 -30.42 23.35
N LEU A 565 -0.58 -31.71 23.15
CA LEU A 565 -1.93 -32.17 22.81
C LEU A 565 -2.74 -32.67 24.02
N GLY A 566 -2.17 -32.64 25.22
CA GLY A 566 -2.83 -33.12 26.44
C GLY A 566 -3.19 -34.60 26.40
N LYS A 567 -2.36 -35.44 25.78
CA LYS A 567 -2.59 -36.88 25.63
C LYS A 567 -1.30 -37.67 25.90
N PRO A 568 -1.31 -38.66 26.80
CA PRO A 568 -0.09 -39.41 27.10
C PRO A 568 0.35 -40.32 25.96
N ASN A 569 1.65 -40.61 25.90
CA ASN A 569 2.25 -41.64 25.04
C ASN A 569 2.02 -41.42 23.54
N LEU A 570 2.01 -40.17 23.07
CA LEU A 570 2.01 -39.87 21.64
C LEU A 570 3.40 -40.03 21.06
N ARG A 571 3.52 -40.63 19.88
CA ARG A 571 4.80 -40.83 19.19
C ARG A 571 4.74 -40.20 17.80
N LEU A 572 5.83 -39.55 17.39
CA LEU A 572 6.00 -39.08 16.02
C LEU A 572 6.73 -40.15 15.22
N ILE A 573 6.11 -40.60 14.14
CA ILE A 573 6.65 -41.66 13.28
C ILE A 573 6.94 -41.08 11.91
N ARG A 574 8.18 -41.22 11.45
CA ARG A 574 8.59 -40.94 10.07
C ARG A 574 8.47 -42.19 9.21
N GLN A 575 8.07 -42.06 7.94
CA GLN A 575 8.04 -43.19 7.01
C GLN A 575 9.44 -43.82 6.83
N ASN A 576 9.56 -45.15 6.91
CA ASN A 576 10.81 -45.87 6.61
C ASN A 576 10.87 -46.24 5.12
N HIS A 577 12.02 -46.02 4.47
CA HIS A 577 12.18 -46.06 3.01
C HIS A 577 12.66 -47.42 2.45
N GLU A 578 13.18 -48.37 3.25
CA GLU A 578 13.90 -49.52 2.68
C GLU A 578 13.10 -50.79 2.34
N LYS A 579 11.77 -50.86 2.57
CA LYS A 579 11.04 -52.16 2.47
C LYS A 579 9.73 -52.20 1.68
N GLN A 580 9.54 -51.40 0.63
CA GLN A 580 8.50 -51.70 -0.36
C GLN A 580 9.11 -52.09 -1.71
N LYS A 581 9.37 -53.40 -1.88
CA LYS A 581 9.59 -54.01 -3.20
C LYS A 581 8.31 -54.75 -3.64
N LYS A 582 7.90 -54.43 -4.87
CA LYS A 582 7.05 -55.15 -5.83
C LYS A 582 5.52 -55.09 -5.66
N GLY A 583 4.92 -54.17 -6.41
CA GLY A 583 3.58 -54.25 -6.98
C GLY A 583 3.42 -53.19 -8.08
N LEU A 584 3.02 -53.60 -9.30
CA LEU A 584 3.01 -52.78 -10.51
C LEU A 584 2.11 -51.52 -10.45
N ASN A 585 2.57 -50.44 -11.11
CA ASN A 585 1.80 -49.28 -11.60
C ASN A 585 0.96 -48.44 -10.61
N LYS A 586 1.43 -48.23 -9.37
CA LYS A 586 0.93 -47.13 -8.53
C LYS A 586 2.07 -46.22 -8.12
N ALA A 587 1.87 -44.90 -8.27
CA ALA A 587 2.82 -43.90 -7.78
C ALA A 587 3.14 -44.16 -6.30
N ASP A 588 4.41 -44.09 -5.92
CA ASP A 588 4.86 -44.25 -4.53
C ASP A 588 4.35 -43.07 -3.71
N LEU A 589 3.16 -43.20 -3.10
CA LEU A 589 2.58 -42.15 -2.25
C LEU A 589 3.26 -42.17 -0.86
N SER A 590 3.52 -40.99 -0.30
CA SER A 590 3.84 -40.84 1.14
C SER A 590 2.60 -41.16 1.99
N PHE A 591 2.48 -40.72 3.24
CA PHE A 591 1.23 -40.90 4.00
C PHE A 591 0.04 -40.08 3.45
N SER A 592 0.03 -39.72 2.16
CA SER A 592 -1.08 -39.10 1.44
C SER A 592 -2.16 -40.13 1.09
N ASN A 593 -3.42 -39.69 1.08
CA ASN A 593 -4.55 -40.62 1.02
C ASN A 593 -4.97 -40.99 -0.42
N GLN A 594 -4.73 -40.15 -1.43
CA GLN A 594 -5.35 -40.29 -2.76
C GLN A 594 -4.48 -39.83 -3.95
N ALA A 595 -3.58 -38.85 -3.80
CA ALA A 595 -2.67 -38.40 -4.86
C ALA A 595 -1.44 -37.65 -4.31
N GLN A 596 -0.49 -37.33 -5.20
CA GLN A 596 0.77 -36.65 -4.86
C GLN A 596 0.55 -35.17 -4.51
N TYR A 597 -0.34 -34.48 -5.25
CA TYR A 597 -0.64 -33.07 -5.02
C TYR A 597 -2.14 -32.82 -5.00
N LEU A 598 -2.55 -31.85 -4.19
CA LEU A 598 -3.89 -31.31 -4.19
C LEU A 598 -3.84 -29.85 -4.65
N VAL A 599 -4.49 -29.55 -5.76
CA VAL A 599 -4.66 -28.18 -6.25
C VAL A 599 -5.96 -27.60 -5.72
N ILE A 600 -5.88 -26.35 -5.28
CA ILE A 600 -7.03 -25.52 -4.94
C ILE A 600 -7.00 -24.28 -5.81
N ASN A 601 -8.09 -24.00 -6.50
CA ASN A 601 -8.29 -22.73 -7.17
C ASN A 601 -8.81 -21.69 -6.16
N GLU A 602 -8.11 -20.58 -6.05
CA GLU A 602 -8.52 -19.47 -5.17
C GLU A 602 -9.89 -18.92 -5.57
N ALA A 603 -10.18 -18.79 -6.87
CA ALA A 603 -11.47 -18.27 -7.34
C ALA A 603 -12.64 -19.18 -6.91
N SER A 604 -12.44 -20.51 -6.93
CA SER A 604 -13.42 -21.48 -6.40
C SER A 604 -13.66 -21.29 -4.90
N VAL A 605 -12.61 -20.93 -4.15
CA VAL A 605 -12.70 -20.70 -2.70
C VAL A 605 -13.45 -19.42 -2.41
N SER A 606 -13.10 -18.32 -3.07
CA SER A 606 -13.81 -17.05 -2.97
C SER A 606 -15.29 -17.21 -3.32
N TRP A 607 -15.60 -17.90 -4.44
CA TRP A 607 -16.98 -18.20 -4.82
C TRP A 607 -17.74 -18.94 -3.72
N LEU A 608 -17.10 -19.93 -3.08
CA LEU A 608 -17.75 -20.70 -2.00
C LEU A 608 -17.96 -19.85 -0.75
N ILE A 609 -17.01 -18.99 -0.41
CA ILE A 609 -17.09 -18.07 0.73
C ILE A 609 -18.22 -17.06 0.54
N ASP A 610 -18.40 -16.52 -0.66
CA ASP A 610 -19.48 -15.58 -1.00
C ASP A 610 -20.89 -16.18 -0.87
N LYS A 611 -20.98 -17.52 -0.82
CA LYS A 611 -22.25 -18.23 -0.60
C LYS A 611 -22.50 -18.56 0.88
N ILE A 612 -21.53 -18.34 1.75
CA ILE A 612 -21.67 -18.54 3.19
C ILE A 612 -22.21 -17.26 3.82
N SER A 613 -23.27 -17.37 4.63
CA SER A 613 -23.90 -16.24 5.33
C SER A 613 -22.94 -15.58 6.34
N ASP A 614 -23.01 -14.25 6.45
CA ASP A 614 -22.20 -13.44 7.37
C ASP A 614 -22.47 -13.70 8.86
N ASP A 615 -23.60 -14.31 9.22
CA ASP A 615 -23.98 -14.62 10.61
C ASP A 615 -23.39 -15.96 11.12
N THR A 616 -22.22 -16.36 10.58
CA THR A 616 -21.57 -17.63 10.94
C THR A 616 -20.23 -17.41 11.62
N ASP A 617 -19.85 -18.32 12.52
CA ASP A 617 -18.54 -18.43 13.18
C ASP A 617 -17.35 -18.68 12.20
N PHE A 618 -17.56 -18.47 10.90
CA PHE A 618 -16.65 -18.75 9.82
C PHE A 618 -15.84 -17.50 9.44
N LYS A 619 -14.54 -17.50 9.73
CA LYS A 619 -13.64 -16.40 9.35
C LYS A 619 -13.27 -16.51 7.88
N LYS A 620 -13.65 -15.51 7.08
CA LYS A 620 -13.41 -15.46 5.63
C LYS A 620 -11.91 -15.47 5.31
N ASP A 621 -11.10 -14.71 6.05
CA ASP A 621 -9.67 -14.49 5.76
C ASP A 621 -8.79 -15.74 5.90
N THR A 622 -9.22 -16.76 6.67
CA THR A 622 -8.43 -18.00 6.90
C THR A 622 -8.95 -19.20 6.10
N SER A 623 -9.94 -18.99 5.24
CA SER A 623 -10.72 -20.04 4.59
C SER A 623 -9.90 -20.93 3.66
N ILE A 624 -8.94 -20.35 2.92
CA ILE A 624 -8.11 -21.08 1.94
C ILE A 624 -7.34 -22.24 2.60
N HIS A 625 -6.84 -22.03 3.83
CA HIS A 625 -6.08 -23.04 4.56
C HIS A 625 -6.93 -24.24 4.96
N ARG A 626 -8.24 -24.07 5.13
CA ARG A 626 -9.17 -25.15 5.49
C ARG A 626 -9.23 -26.25 4.42
N PHE A 627 -9.00 -25.90 3.15
CA PHE A 627 -9.00 -26.85 2.04
C PHE A 627 -7.70 -27.65 1.92
N ARG A 628 -6.67 -27.29 2.70
CA ARG A 628 -5.41 -28.02 2.81
C ARG A 628 -4.76 -28.36 1.46
N GLY A 629 -4.80 -27.41 0.52
CA GLY A 629 -4.16 -27.52 -0.79
C GLY A 629 -2.64 -27.55 -0.66
N ASN A 630 -1.98 -28.29 -1.56
CA ASN A 630 -0.53 -28.24 -1.75
C ASN A 630 -0.15 -27.12 -2.73
N ILE A 631 -0.95 -26.92 -3.76
CA ILE A 631 -0.73 -25.90 -4.79
C ILE A 631 -1.98 -25.03 -4.85
N ILE A 632 -1.84 -23.73 -4.62
CA ILE A 632 -2.93 -22.76 -4.76
C ILE A 632 -2.75 -22.03 -6.09
N VAL A 633 -3.69 -22.26 -7.01
CA VAL A 633 -3.68 -21.64 -8.33
C VAL A 633 -4.58 -20.41 -8.35
N LYS A 634 -4.15 -19.39 -9.11
CA LYS A 634 -4.83 -18.10 -9.25
C LYS A 634 -4.93 -17.74 -10.74
N GLY A 635 -5.92 -16.93 -11.11
CA GLY A 635 -6.09 -16.41 -12.47
C GLY A 635 -6.92 -17.28 -13.42
N CYS A 636 -7.64 -18.28 -12.90
CA CYS A 636 -8.69 -19.02 -13.63
C CYS A 636 -10.05 -18.75 -12.99
N ASN A 637 -11.15 -18.98 -13.71
CA ASN A 637 -12.48 -18.76 -13.15
C ASN A 637 -12.81 -19.85 -12.13
N ALA A 638 -13.78 -19.56 -11.25
CA ALA A 638 -14.23 -20.51 -10.25
C ALA A 638 -14.68 -21.83 -10.91
N PHE A 639 -14.11 -22.94 -10.46
CA PHE A 639 -14.35 -24.32 -10.88
C PHE A 639 -13.84 -24.74 -12.26
N ASP A 640 -13.11 -23.86 -12.98
CA ASP A 640 -12.44 -24.24 -14.23
C ASP A 640 -11.54 -25.47 -14.03
N GLU A 641 -10.91 -25.58 -12.85
CA GLU A 641 -10.02 -26.69 -12.51
C GLU A 641 -10.67 -28.07 -12.60
N LEU A 642 -12.00 -28.14 -12.49
CA LEU A 642 -12.72 -29.41 -12.55
C LEU A 642 -12.79 -30.01 -13.96
N GLN A 643 -12.49 -29.23 -15.00
CA GLN A 643 -12.50 -29.66 -16.40
C GLN A 643 -11.10 -29.99 -16.94
N TRP A 644 -10.04 -29.68 -16.21
CA TRP A 644 -8.68 -29.90 -16.68
C TRP A 644 -8.35 -31.40 -16.72
N GLU A 645 -7.71 -31.83 -17.80
CA GLU A 645 -7.14 -33.16 -17.95
C GLU A 645 -5.63 -33.16 -17.68
N TYR A 646 -4.95 -32.10 -18.11
CA TYR A 646 -3.52 -31.90 -17.91
C TYR A 646 -3.23 -30.48 -17.46
N ILE A 647 -2.18 -30.34 -16.64
CA ILE A 647 -1.69 -29.05 -16.17
C ILE A 647 -0.17 -29.04 -16.23
N ARG A 648 0.39 -27.95 -16.75
CA ARG A 648 1.82 -27.66 -16.74
C ARG A 648 2.05 -26.45 -15.83
N ILE A 649 2.94 -26.60 -14.85
CA ILE A 649 3.34 -25.52 -13.93
C ILE A 649 4.84 -25.32 -14.10
N GLY A 650 5.22 -24.16 -14.64
CA GLY A 650 6.61 -23.91 -15.06
C GLY A 650 7.04 -24.96 -16.10
N ASN A 651 8.08 -25.72 -15.77
CA ASN A 651 8.58 -26.81 -16.62
C ASN A 651 7.98 -28.18 -16.28
N ASN A 652 7.11 -28.28 -15.29
CA ASN A 652 6.63 -29.55 -14.77
C ASN A 652 5.24 -29.91 -15.32
N ASN A 653 5.12 -31.10 -15.92
CA ASN A 653 3.86 -31.62 -16.45
C ASN A 653 3.15 -32.55 -15.44
N PHE A 654 1.84 -32.35 -15.29
CA PHE A 654 0.99 -33.14 -14.40
C PHE A 654 -0.28 -33.58 -15.13
N LYS A 655 -0.74 -34.77 -14.77
CA LYS A 655 -2.06 -35.29 -15.13
C LYS A 655 -3.04 -35.04 -14.01
N VAL A 656 -4.26 -34.65 -14.36
CA VAL A 656 -5.36 -34.50 -13.41
C VAL A 656 -6.02 -35.86 -13.18
N ASN A 657 -6.05 -36.30 -11.93
CA ASN A 657 -6.65 -37.58 -11.54
C ASN A 657 -8.14 -37.45 -11.23
N GLY A 658 -8.66 -36.22 -11.23
CA GLY A 658 -10.06 -35.89 -10.97
C GLY A 658 -10.28 -35.10 -9.68
N PRO A 659 -11.56 -34.82 -9.35
CA PRO A 659 -11.93 -33.95 -8.24
C PRO A 659 -11.70 -34.58 -6.86
N CYS A 660 -11.28 -33.78 -5.90
CA CYS A 660 -11.10 -34.19 -4.51
C CYS A 660 -12.43 -34.16 -3.74
N THR A 661 -12.82 -35.30 -3.17
CA THR A 661 -13.97 -35.37 -2.27
C THR A 661 -13.62 -34.81 -0.90
N ARG A 662 -14.43 -33.86 -0.41
CA ARG A 662 -14.24 -33.16 0.86
C ARG A 662 -15.07 -33.79 1.96
N CYS A 663 -14.53 -33.68 3.16
CA CYS A 663 -15.15 -34.15 4.39
C CYS A 663 -15.08 -33.04 5.45
N GLN A 664 -15.56 -33.33 6.67
CA GLN A 664 -15.58 -32.39 7.81
C GLN A 664 -14.24 -31.72 8.15
N MET A 665 -13.12 -32.17 7.55
CA MET A 665 -11.83 -31.52 7.69
C MET A 665 -11.84 -30.05 7.27
N ILE A 666 -12.57 -29.70 6.20
CA ILE A 666 -12.64 -28.32 5.72
C ILE A 666 -13.43 -27.42 6.68
N CYS A 667 -14.13 -27.99 7.65
CA CYS A 667 -14.85 -27.23 8.66
C CYS A 667 -14.01 -26.90 9.89
N ILE A 668 -12.71 -27.22 9.89
CA ILE A 668 -11.82 -26.91 11.01
C ILE A 668 -11.01 -25.68 10.64
N ASP A 669 -11.10 -24.66 11.48
CA ASP A 669 -10.24 -23.48 11.34
C ASP A 669 -8.79 -23.86 11.62
N GLN A 670 -7.92 -23.72 10.62
CA GLN A 670 -6.53 -24.15 10.75
C GLN A 670 -5.67 -23.22 11.62
N THR A 671 -6.21 -22.08 12.06
CA THR A 671 -5.55 -21.10 12.94
C THR A 671 -6.02 -21.24 14.39
N THR A 672 -7.30 -21.53 14.62
CA THR A 672 -7.86 -21.60 15.99
C THR A 672 -8.18 -23.02 16.46
N GLY A 673 -8.29 -23.99 15.56
CA GLY A 673 -8.77 -25.34 15.88
C GLY A 673 -10.28 -25.43 16.10
N LYS A 674 -11.04 -24.32 15.99
CA LYS A 674 -12.50 -24.32 16.13
C LYS A 674 -13.15 -25.08 14.97
N LYS A 675 -14.08 -25.98 15.29
CA LYS A 675 -14.87 -26.74 14.32
C LYS A 675 -16.18 -26.01 14.04
N THR A 676 -16.49 -25.82 12.76
CA THR A 676 -17.72 -25.20 12.25
C THR A 676 -18.55 -26.21 11.45
N ILE A 677 -19.73 -25.82 10.96
CA ILE A 677 -20.50 -26.60 9.96
C ILE A 677 -20.13 -26.19 8.52
N GLU A 678 -19.77 -24.92 8.35
CA GLU A 678 -19.26 -24.37 7.09
C GLU A 678 -17.79 -24.69 6.90
N PRO A 679 -17.30 -24.84 5.66
CA PRO A 679 -18.00 -24.62 4.38
C PRO A 679 -18.69 -25.87 3.79
N LEU A 680 -18.72 -26.99 4.53
CA LEU A 680 -19.21 -28.27 3.99
C LEU A 680 -20.71 -28.27 3.74
N ARG A 681 -21.50 -27.58 4.57
CA ARG A 681 -22.95 -27.42 4.35
C ARG A 681 -23.22 -26.70 3.03
N THR A 682 -22.62 -25.52 2.83
CA THR A 682 -22.78 -24.76 1.59
C THR A 682 -22.30 -25.57 0.37
N LEU A 683 -21.19 -26.31 0.50
CA LEU A 683 -20.72 -27.19 -0.58
C LEU A 683 -21.74 -28.29 -0.91
N ALA A 684 -22.36 -28.90 0.11
CA ALA A 684 -23.41 -29.91 -0.09
C ALA A 684 -24.64 -29.34 -0.81
N GLU A 685 -25.09 -28.16 -0.41
CA GLU A 685 -26.24 -27.49 -1.00
C GLU A 685 -25.99 -27.10 -2.46
N LYS A 686 -24.85 -26.46 -2.73
CA LYS A 686 -24.51 -25.95 -4.07
C LYS A 686 -24.19 -27.04 -5.08
N PHE A 687 -23.67 -28.18 -4.63
CA PHE A 687 -23.28 -29.29 -5.52
C PHE A 687 -24.22 -30.50 -5.42
N HIS A 688 -25.46 -30.31 -4.96
CA HIS A 688 -26.50 -31.36 -4.88
C HIS A 688 -26.00 -32.64 -4.17
N GLY A 689 -25.33 -32.46 -3.04
CA GLY A 689 -24.75 -33.54 -2.23
C GLY A 689 -23.39 -34.05 -2.70
N LYS A 690 -22.88 -33.62 -3.86
CA LYS A 690 -21.53 -33.98 -4.34
C LYS A 690 -20.49 -33.07 -3.69
N LEU A 691 -19.90 -33.53 -2.58
CA LEU A 691 -18.88 -32.80 -1.81
C LEU A 691 -17.52 -32.75 -2.52
N ARG A 692 -17.44 -32.22 -3.74
CA ARG A 692 -16.21 -32.17 -4.56
C ARG A 692 -15.64 -30.75 -4.60
N PHE A 693 -14.35 -30.59 -4.35
CA PHE A 693 -13.71 -29.28 -4.40
C PHE A 693 -12.20 -29.41 -4.62
N GLY A 694 -11.63 -28.69 -5.58
CA GLY A 694 -10.22 -28.85 -6.00
C GLY A 694 -9.94 -30.20 -6.70
N ILE A 695 -8.73 -30.36 -7.21
CA ILE A 695 -8.34 -31.52 -8.04
C ILE A 695 -7.05 -32.18 -7.55
N TYR A 696 -6.94 -33.47 -7.82
CA TYR A 696 -5.73 -34.24 -7.57
C TYR A 696 -4.82 -34.26 -8.79
N LEU A 697 -3.52 -34.08 -8.57
CA LEU A 697 -2.52 -34.21 -9.61
C LEU A 697 -1.57 -35.39 -9.37
N THR A 698 -1.13 -35.98 -10.46
CA THR A 698 0.05 -36.87 -10.54
C THR A 698 1.04 -36.30 -11.53
N ARG A 699 2.30 -36.17 -11.12
CA ARG A 699 3.37 -35.69 -12.00
C ARG A 699 3.70 -36.75 -13.04
N LEU A 700 3.90 -36.33 -14.29
CA LEU A 700 4.21 -37.23 -15.42
C LEU A 700 5.70 -37.55 -15.54
N GLU A 701 6.56 -36.68 -15.01
CA GLU A 701 8.02 -36.79 -15.10
C GLU A 701 8.64 -37.15 -13.73
N ASN A 702 9.60 -38.09 -13.71
CA ASN A 702 10.26 -38.58 -12.50
C ASN A 702 11.67 -37.97 -12.27
N THR A 703 11.99 -36.85 -12.91
CA THR A 703 13.27 -36.13 -12.72
C THR A 703 13.21 -35.26 -11.46
N GLN A 704 14.35 -35.07 -10.77
CA GLN A 704 14.44 -34.03 -9.75
C GLN A 704 14.27 -32.67 -10.41
N ASP A 705 13.26 -31.93 -9.99
CA ASP A 705 12.97 -30.57 -10.48
C ASP A 705 12.36 -29.75 -9.34
N VAL A 706 12.14 -28.46 -9.60
CA VAL A 706 11.71 -27.48 -8.62
C VAL A 706 10.44 -26.80 -9.11
N LEU A 707 9.46 -26.63 -8.21
CA LEU A 707 8.36 -25.68 -8.42
C LEU A 707 8.71 -24.35 -7.78
N LYS A 708 8.41 -23.25 -8.47
CA LYS A 708 8.61 -21.89 -7.96
C LYS A 708 7.28 -21.16 -7.84
N ILE A 709 7.18 -20.36 -6.78
CA ILE A 709 6.10 -19.41 -6.60
C ILE A 709 6.14 -18.41 -7.77
N GLY A 710 4.99 -18.21 -8.42
CA GLY A 710 4.87 -17.37 -9.62
C GLY A 710 5.11 -18.08 -10.95
N ASP A 711 5.37 -19.39 -10.96
CA ASP A 711 5.43 -20.19 -12.19
C ASP A 711 4.12 -20.06 -13.00
N GLN A 712 4.27 -19.93 -14.32
CA GLN A 712 3.13 -19.88 -15.24
C GLN A 712 2.43 -21.23 -15.30
N ILE A 713 1.10 -21.19 -15.45
CA ILE A 713 0.25 -22.37 -15.49
C ILE A 713 -0.41 -22.45 -16.87
N TRP A 714 -0.29 -23.61 -17.50
CA TRP A 714 -1.03 -23.98 -18.70
C TRP A 714 -1.88 -25.20 -18.39
N TYR A 715 -3.10 -25.25 -18.89
CA TYR A 715 -4.00 -26.37 -18.68
C TYR A 715 -4.76 -26.69 -19.97
N SER A 716 -5.17 -27.95 -20.11
CA SER A 716 -5.98 -28.46 -21.23
C SER A 716 -7.09 -29.34 -20.70
#